data_AF-A0A7S1H784-F1
#
_entry.id   AF-A0A7S1H784-F1
#
_cell.length_a   1.000
_cell.length_b   1.000
_cell.length_c   1.000
_cell.angle_alpha   90.00
_cell.angle_beta   90.00
_cell.angle_gamma   90.00
#
_symmetry.space_group_name_H-M   'P 1'
#
loop_
_entity.id
_entity.type
_entity.pdbx_description
1 polymer ?
#
loop_
_entity_poly.entity_id
_entity_poly.type
_entity_poly.pdbx_seq_one_letter_code
_entity_poly.pdbx_strand_id
1 'polypeptide(L)'
;MAKTKFNDEDNDGGEGGGLPGQPEYSAAKATAGLEDKGYSKEVKTKLQGAADRGGKRDDEEHLEGEWQLFEDARWSLNHAKLLYMISKYAVTAQSVDEEESWIRNVPLLVMVYEGIVAGVLDFDYAPQSTLISQDGVSKRTFMNVTQEGKSAVDDLREQKLLNGLKLSSEDFQPITAYQCSLKGLEFVQQIPIRLKKDVDGFIYAPKPFQDKLLLVQLRREYDEEEEKEAQHFYLVADGGFEKMSTVTEIEDVSYVASPYLPLHVRRSEKPMTSNAHRAGEAASGESNIKDDLSEAIHLAHVNLLVGEWIAFGSNQIVALNERLGAMDRCQGGLFTSKIDSDPTATQFKVPTGLTQVGILDYDLINCINFEAEINYPEAEGIVQVENFGMHLNVDGTIMYGMKIEAIMERKADDISLDMLSRLLVDVQKDSSQIINDLLSAYQRSLLEMIFNGDESNRCKYNMVIAEAIDPKLNGEEYMDRGDNENELKQVIGDIQSAHNIGADDVLILGRDGMLFAGPNSRRHEPLLLFYLSLLVRDMFIRVFFVRTFVLDDLLKTIRRLIMEHESDPNNISKVRTMLNSASRDIILLQEILSYLGESLEGMEVPERPEDEAGGTLYKVLNMANMRRDVVVRVNDLKKLVSGAQHELQNLSSMTDVINTKQLEDVFKSVEANTKFLVDASGANERSSASLQVMQVMLAGMFSFDIIDRISGGTLGLSTPWWVEGPPG
;
A
#
# COMPACT_ATOMS: atom_id res chain seq x y z
N MET A 1 41.94 27.82 -65.65
CA MET A 1 42.79 29.04 -65.71
C MET A 1 43.42 29.23 -64.34
N ALA A 2 44.77 29.30 -64.32
CA ALA A 2 45.74 29.72 -63.26
C ALA A 2 45.33 29.56 -61.77
N LYS A 3 45.96 28.77 -60.87
CA LYS A 3 47.38 28.44 -60.56
C LYS A 3 48.29 29.64 -60.21
N THR A 4 48.57 29.77 -58.90
CA THR A 4 49.77 30.31 -58.21
C THR A 4 49.50 30.10 -56.71
N LYS A 5 50.20 29.35 -55.84
CA LYS A 5 51.59 28.91 -55.60
C LYS A 5 52.62 30.03 -55.34
N PHE A 6 53.51 29.73 -54.37
CA PHE A 6 54.66 30.44 -53.78
C PHE A 6 54.30 31.26 -52.52
N ASN A 7 54.96 31.14 -51.37
CA ASN A 7 56.24 30.49 -51.03
C ASN A 7 56.41 30.25 -49.51
N ASP A 8 57.23 29.26 -49.18
CA ASP A 8 57.82 28.99 -47.86
C ASP A 8 59.05 29.88 -47.58
N GLU A 9 59.46 29.90 -46.29
CA GLU A 9 60.81 29.99 -45.69
C GLU A 9 61.05 31.12 -44.65
N ASP A 10 61.34 30.64 -43.43
CA ASP A 10 62.44 31.02 -42.52
C ASP A 10 62.38 32.27 -41.62
N ASN A 11 62.12 32.03 -40.31
CA ASN A 11 63.15 31.89 -39.26
C ASN A 11 62.87 32.66 -37.94
N ASP A 12 63.23 31.98 -36.84
CA ASP A 12 63.63 32.45 -35.50
C ASP A 12 62.74 33.34 -34.61
N GLY A 13 62.33 32.76 -33.48
CA GLY A 13 62.84 33.16 -32.16
C GLY A 13 62.30 34.42 -31.49
N GLY A 14 61.58 34.22 -30.39
CA GLY A 14 61.73 35.06 -29.18
C GLY A 14 60.58 36.01 -28.82
N GLU A 15 59.97 35.70 -27.66
CA GLU A 15 59.37 36.60 -26.67
C GLU A 15 58.16 37.48 -27.05
N GLY A 16 57.04 37.27 -26.35
CA GLY A 16 55.90 38.18 -26.41
C GLY A 16 54.78 37.90 -25.39
N GLY A 17 54.93 38.45 -24.19
CA GLY A 17 53.85 39.12 -23.45
C GLY A 17 52.66 38.30 -22.94
N GLY A 18 52.74 37.85 -21.69
CA GLY A 18 51.57 37.41 -20.91
C GLY A 18 50.59 38.55 -20.63
N LEU A 19 49.29 38.25 -20.75
CA LEU A 19 48.17 39.06 -20.27
C LEU A 19 47.87 38.67 -18.81
N PRO A 20 47.64 39.62 -17.88
CA PRO A 20 47.46 39.35 -16.46
C PRO A 20 45.98 39.05 -16.14
N GLY A 21 45.71 38.02 -15.32
CA GLY A 21 44.37 37.89 -14.70
C GLY A 21 43.81 36.51 -14.37
N GLN A 22 44.58 35.41 -14.39
CA GLN A 22 44.13 34.12 -13.87
C GLN A 22 45.16 33.55 -12.87
N PRO A 23 44.76 33.13 -11.65
CA PRO A 23 45.66 32.46 -10.74
C PRO A 23 45.90 31.01 -11.21
N GLU A 24 47.16 30.66 -11.45
CA GLU A 24 47.60 29.29 -11.75
C GLU A 24 47.29 28.35 -10.58
N TYR A 25 46.54 27.29 -10.87
CA TYR A 25 46.15 26.25 -9.93
C TYR A 25 47.33 25.28 -9.72
N SER A 26 48.01 25.38 -8.59
CA SER A 26 49.05 24.43 -8.19
C SER A 26 48.51 23.50 -7.10
N ALA A 27 48.35 22.22 -7.43
CA ALA A 27 47.90 21.16 -6.53
C ALA A 27 48.74 21.03 -5.24
N ALA A 28 49.96 21.57 -5.22
CA ALA A 28 50.86 21.54 -4.06
C ALA A 28 50.53 22.59 -2.98
N LYS A 29 49.68 23.60 -3.27
CA LYS A 29 49.24 24.59 -2.27
C LYS A 29 47.91 24.25 -1.60
N ALA A 30 47.11 23.34 -2.18
CA ALA A 30 45.84 22.90 -1.60
C ALA A 30 46.06 21.98 -0.38
N THR A 31 47.11 21.16 -0.39
CA THR A 31 47.45 20.24 0.70
C THR A 31 48.03 20.95 1.93
N ALA A 32 48.67 22.12 1.77
CA ALA A 32 49.24 22.87 2.88
C ALA A 32 48.22 23.76 3.64
N GLY A 33 47.01 23.93 3.11
CA GLY A 33 45.92 24.69 3.75
C GLY A 33 44.90 23.84 4.51
N LEU A 34 45.01 22.51 4.45
CA LEU A 34 44.08 21.54 5.03
C LEU A 34 44.46 21.06 6.44
N GLU A 35 45.60 21.48 6.99
CA GLU A 35 46.04 21.07 8.33
C GLU A 35 45.66 22.06 9.46
N ASP A 36 45.07 23.22 9.15
CA ASP A 36 44.82 24.29 10.15
C ASP A 36 43.32 24.55 10.46
N LYS A 37 42.43 23.63 10.11
CA LYS A 37 41.04 23.64 10.59
C LYS A 37 40.66 22.24 11.03
N GLY A 38 40.46 22.06 12.33
CA GLY A 38 40.16 20.77 12.96
C GLY A 38 38.89 20.12 12.42
N TYR A 39 39.02 19.37 11.33
CA TYR A 39 37.98 18.50 10.79
C TYR A 39 37.84 17.25 11.66
N SER A 40 36.60 17.03 12.09
CA SER A 40 36.10 15.91 12.88
C SER A 40 36.56 14.55 12.33
N LYS A 41 36.78 13.60 13.24
CA LYS A 41 37.10 12.18 13.00
C LYS A 41 36.27 11.55 11.88
N GLU A 42 35.04 12.00 11.62
CA GLU A 42 34.10 11.42 10.67
C GLU A 42 34.54 11.53 9.20
N VAL A 43 35.21 12.61 8.78
CA VAL A 43 35.69 12.75 7.40
C VAL A 43 36.85 11.81 7.12
N LYS A 44 37.68 11.52 8.14
CA LYS A 44 38.72 10.49 8.06
C LYS A 44 38.13 9.09 7.98
N THR A 45 37.03 8.81 8.69
CA THR A 45 36.31 7.54 8.58
C THR A 45 35.68 7.36 7.18
N LYS A 46 35.12 8.43 6.59
CA LYS A 46 34.57 8.41 5.22
C LYS A 46 35.66 8.20 4.15
N LEU A 47 36.82 8.85 4.28
CA LEU A 47 37.96 8.63 3.38
C LEU A 47 38.59 7.24 3.54
N GLN A 48 38.59 6.66 4.75
CA GLN A 48 39.00 5.27 4.96
C GLN A 48 37.99 4.27 4.37
N GLY A 49 36.68 4.53 4.48
CA GLY A 49 35.65 3.69 3.86
C GLY A 49 35.62 3.75 2.32
N ALA A 50 36.06 4.87 1.71
CA ALA A 50 36.24 4.96 0.26
C ALA A 50 37.53 4.25 -0.20
N ALA A 51 38.61 4.30 0.59
CA ALA A 51 39.86 3.60 0.30
C ALA A 51 39.75 2.08 0.47
N ASP A 52 38.99 1.58 1.46
CA ASP A 52 38.71 0.14 1.63
C ASP A 52 37.81 -0.44 0.52
N ARG A 53 36.98 0.40 -0.12
CA ARG A 53 36.11 -0.02 -1.25
C ARG A 53 36.86 -0.13 -2.58
N GLY A 54 37.82 0.76 -2.82
CA GLY A 54 38.77 0.61 -3.94
C GLY A 54 39.57 -0.70 -3.87
N GLY A 55 39.88 -1.18 -2.66
CA GLY A 55 40.53 -2.48 -2.46
C GLY A 55 39.61 -3.70 -2.64
N LYS A 56 38.29 -3.56 -2.50
CA LYS A 56 37.34 -4.68 -2.69
C LYS A 56 37.11 -5.05 -4.17
N ARG A 57 37.13 -4.08 -5.09
CA ARG A 57 36.98 -4.34 -6.54
C ARG A 57 38.15 -5.19 -7.09
N ASP A 58 39.36 -4.94 -6.61
CA ASP A 58 40.55 -5.72 -6.98
C ASP A 58 40.53 -7.16 -6.41
N ASP A 59 39.78 -7.42 -5.32
CA ASP A 59 39.64 -8.74 -4.69
C ASP A 59 38.54 -9.62 -5.35
N GLU A 60 37.54 -9.04 -6.01
CA GLU A 60 36.45 -9.79 -6.67
C GLU A 60 36.86 -10.39 -8.02
N GLU A 61 37.79 -9.76 -8.77
CA GLU A 61 38.39 -10.34 -9.99
C GLU A 61 39.11 -11.68 -9.71
N HIS A 62 39.51 -11.94 -8.46
CA HIS A 62 40.11 -13.20 -8.03
C HIS A 62 39.11 -14.29 -7.60
N LEU A 63 37.81 -13.99 -7.55
CA LEU A 63 36.75 -14.92 -7.16
C LEU A 63 35.94 -15.46 -8.35
N GLU A 64 36.05 -14.83 -9.51
CA GLU A 64 35.53 -15.36 -10.77
C GLU A 64 36.29 -16.63 -11.20
N GLY A 65 35.58 -17.60 -11.77
CA GLY A 65 36.20 -18.86 -12.17
C GLY A 65 35.24 -19.81 -12.88
N GLU A 66 35.76 -20.98 -13.27
CA GLU A 66 34.99 -21.99 -14.01
C GLU A 66 33.74 -22.47 -13.28
N TRP A 67 33.69 -22.36 -11.94
CA TRP A 67 32.52 -22.70 -11.13
C TRP A 67 31.29 -21.86 -11.48
N GLN A 68 31.45 -20.68 -12.09
CA GLN A 68 30.33 -19.84 -12.57
C GLN A 68 29.62 -20.46 -13.77
N LEU A 69 30.28 -21.35 -14.52
CA LEU A 69 29.69 -22.06 -15.65
C LEU A 69 28.98 -23.31 -15.13
N PHE A 70 27.65 -23.28 -15.15
CA PHE A 70 26.82 -24.39 -14.70
C PHE A 70 25.68 -24.65 -15.70
N GLU A 71 25.63 -25.86 -16.26
CA GLU A 71 24.65 -26.29 -17.26
C GLU A 71 24.39 -25.24 -18.35
N ASP A 72 25.45 -24.88 -19.07
CA ASP A 72 25.44 -23.99 -20.24
C ASP A 72 25.13 -22.50 -19.97
N ALA A 73 24.97 -22.09 -18.72
CA ALA A 73 24.85 -20.69 -18.30
C ALA A 73 26.04 -20.24 -17.45
N ARG A 74 26.47 -18.98 -17.61
CA ARG A 74 27.44 -18.33 -16.72
C ARG A 74 26.70 -17.48 -15.69
N TRP A 75 26.88 -17.76 -14.41
CA TRP A 75 26.22 -17.06 -13.32
C TRP A 75 27.09 -15.95 -12.73
N SER A 76 26.50 -14.79 -12.44
CA SER A 76 27.21 -13.71 -11.74
C SER A 76 27.43 -14.05 -10.26
N LEU A 77 28.34 -13.33 -9.61
CA LEU A 77 28.59 -13.49 -8.17
C LEU A 77 27.32 -13.22 -7.35
N ASN A 78 26.51 -12.24 -7.76
CA ASN A 78 25.25 -11.92 -7.09
C ASN A 78 24.21 -13.04 -7.21
N HIS A 79 24.08 -13.69 -8.38
CA HIS A 79 23.22 -14.86 -8.54
C HIS A 79 23.62 -15.99 -7.59
N ALA A 80 24.93 -16.25 -7.46
CA ALA A 80 25.45 -17.26 -6.56
C ALA A 80 25.21 -16.92 -5.08
N LYS A 81 25.49 -15.69 -4.66
CA LYS A 81 25.24 -15.19 -3.29
C LYS A 81 23.74 -15.28 -2.94
N LEU A 82 22.87 -14.85 -3.85
CA LEU A 82 21.42 -14.89 -3.71
C LEU A 82 20.89 -16.33 -3.59
N LEU A 83 21.32 -17.24 -4.46
CA LEU A 83 20.91 -18.64 -4.39
C LEU A 83 21.38 -19.30 -3.08
N TYR A 84 22.62 -19.03 -2.66
CA TYR A 84 23.13 -19.53 -1.38
C TYR A 84 22.30 -19.00 -0.20
N MET A 85 21.96 -17.71 -0.18
CA MET A 85 21.07 -17.13 0.83
C MET A 85 19.73 -17.86 0.86
N ILE A 86 19.06 -18.02 -0.28
CA ILE A 86 17.76 -18.73 -0.36
C ILE A 86 17.90 -20.16 0.16
N SER A 87 18.99 -20.86 -0.16
CA SER A 87 19.25 -22.23 0.30
C SER A 87 19.38 -22.38 1.83
N LYS A 88 19.59 -21.28 2.58
CA LYS A 88 19.61 -21.32 4.05
C LYS A 88 18.23 -21.23 4.66
N TYR A 89 17.28 -20.61 3.96
CA TYR A 89 15.92 -20.42 4.42
C TYR A 89 14.93 -21.44 3.85
N ALA A 90 15.20 -21.94 2.64
CA ALA A 90 14.24 -22.72 1.87
C ALA A 90 14.92 -23.81 1.04
N VAL A 91 14.69 -25.07 1.42
CA VAL A 91 15.34 -26.26 0.85
C VAL A 91 14.30 -27.32 0.51
N THR A 92 14.46 -27.95 -0.65
CA THR A 92 13.68 -29.14 -1.03
C THR A 92 14.03 -30.33 -0.14
N ALA A 93 13.03 -31.08 0.32
CA ALA A 93 13.22 -32.28 1.13
C ALA A 93 14.06 -33.32 0.38
N GLN A 94 15.08 -33.88 1.04
CA GLN A 94 15.94 -34.91 0.44
C GLN A 94 15.42 -36.32 0.75
N SER A 95 14.55 -36.45 1.74
CA SER A 95 13.91 -37.70 2.14
C SER A 95 12.41 -37.53 2.34
N VAL A 96 11.67 -38.65 2.36
CA VAL A 96 10.20 -38.68 2.51
C VAL A 96 9.75 -38.19 3.90
N ASP A 97 10.65 -38.22 4.89
CA ASP A 97 10.36 -37.86 6.28
C ASP A 97 10.72 -36.40 6.61
N GLU A 98 11.30 -35.65 5.66
CA GLU A 98 11.66 -34.25 5.82
C GLU A 98 10.56 -33.32 5.30
N GLU A 99 10.29 -32.26 6.05
CA GLU A 99 9.38 -31.19 5.61
C GLU A 99 10.10 -30.24 4.66
N GLU A 100 9.38 -29.80 3.63
CA GLU A 100 9.88 -28.78 2.69
C GLU A 100 9.78 -27.38 3.29
N SER A 101 10.84 -26.59 3.15
CA SER A 101 10.85 -25.18 3.58
C SER A 101 10.81 -24.23 2.38
N TRP A 102 10.15 -23.08 2.56
CA TRP A 102 9.89 -22.07 1.53
C TRP A 102 10.09 -20.66 2.10
N ILE A 103 10.73 -19.78 1.34
CA ILE A 103 10.87 -18.35 1.69
C ILE A 103 9.86 -17.54 0.91
N ARG A 104 9.06 -16.72 1.59
CA ARG A 104 8.06 -15.85 0.94
C ARG A 104 8.74 -14.64 0.28
N ASN A 105 8.13 -14.11 -0.78
CA ASN A 105 8.68 -13.00 -1.57
C ASN A 105 9.00 -11.76 -0.73
N VAL A 106 8.10 -11.29 0.13
CA VAL A 106 8.33 -10.07 0.93
C VAL A 106 9.53 -10.24 1.88
N PRO A 107 9.60 -11.29 2.74
CA PRO A 107 10.82 -11.59 3.49
C PRO A 107 12.09 -11.71 2.67
N LEU A 108 12.01 -12.31 1.47
CA LEU A 108 13.17 -12.40 0.57
C LEU A 108 13.66 -11.00 0.16
N LEU A 109 12.77 -10.10 -0.25
CA LEU A 109 13.12 -8.73 -0.62
C LEU A 109 13.77 -7.96 0.54
N VAL A 110 13.27 -8.12 1.77
CA VAL A 110 13.87 -7.51 2.96
C VAL A 110 15.28 -8.04 3.19
N MET A 111 15.51 -9.35 3.07
CA MET A 111 16.85 -9.93 3.22
C MET A 111 17.81 -9.48 2.11
N VAL A 112 17.32 -9.35 0.87
CA VAL A 112 18.14 -8.84 -0.24
C VAL A 112 18.54 -7.38 0.02
N TYR A 113 17.61 -6.53 0.46
CA TYR A 113 17.90 -5.14 0.84
C TYR A 113 18.97 -5.06 1.93
N GLU A 114 18.86 -5.85 3.01
CA GLU A 114 19.88 -5.86 4.06
C GLU A 114 21.24 -6.36 3.57
N GLY A 115 21.25 -7.26 2.58
CA GLY A 115 22.46 -7.72 1.90
C GLY A 115 23.12 -6.62 1.04
N ILE A 116 22.32 -5.75 0.41
CA ILE A 116 22.80 -4.57 -0.33
C ILE A 116 23.39 -3.55 0.64
N VAL A 117 22.67 -3.18 1.69
CA VAL A 117 23.15 -2.25 2.74
C VAL A 117 24.42 -2.76 3.44
N ALA A 118 24.57 -4.09 3.58
CA ALA A 118 25.79 -4.70 4.10
C ALA A 118 26.98 -4.70 3.11
N GLY A 119 26.77 -4.31 1.85
CA GLY A 119 27.75 -4.34 0.77
C GLY A 119 28.16 -5.76 0.37
N VAL A 120 27.25 -6.72 0.51
CA VAL A 120 27.45 -8.13 0.14
C VAL A 120 26.84 -8.43 -1.22
N LEU A 121 25.65 -7.89 -1.50
CA LEU A 121 25.00 -7.94 -2.79
C LEU A 121 25.20 -6.59 -3.50
N ASP A 122 25.64 -6.63 -4.75
CA ASP A 122 25.86 -5.44 -5.58
C ASP A 122 24.65 -5.30 -6.52
N PHE A 123 23.56 -4.76 -5.98
CA PHE A 123 22.31 -4.52 -6.70
C PHE A 123 21.78 -3.15 -6.31
N ASP A 124 21.25 -2.38 -7.25
CA ASP A 124 20.55 -1.14 -6.93
C ASP A 124 19.13 -1.41 -6.37
N TYR A 125 18.61 -0.45 -5.60
CA TYR A 125 17.25 -0.46 -5.08
C TYR A 125 16.56 0.91 -5.23
N ALA A 126 15.24 0.82 -5.40
CA ALA A 126 14.39 1.99 -5.49
C ALA A 126 13.10 1.79 -4.67
N PRO A 127 12.46 2.87 -4.22
CA PRO A 127 11.23 2.76 -3.45
C PRO A 127 10.08 2.25 -4.32
N GLN A 128 9.32 1.29 -3.80
CA GLN A 128 8.15 0.71 -4.46
C GLN A 128 7.02 0.48 -3.46
N SER A 129 5.79 0.89 -3.84
CA SER A 129 4.58 0.61 -3.06
C SER A 129 4.17 -0.86 -3.19
N THR A 130 4.30 -1.63 -2.11
CA THR A 130 3.98 -3.05 -2.06
C THR A 130 2.78 -3.31 -1.15
N LEU A 131 1.85 -4.16 -1.58
CA LEU A 131 0.72 -4.60 -0.76
C LEU A 131 1.19 -5.73 0.17
N ILE A 132 1.05 -5.54 1.48
CA ILE A 132 1.50 -6.48 2.50
C ILE A 132 0.32 -6.90 3.38
N SER A 133 0.03 -8.20 3.34
CA SER A 133 -1.02 -8.84 4.14
C SER A 133 -0.49 -9.29 5.51
N GLN A 134 -1.17 -8.91 6.58
CA GLN A 134 -0.93 -9.38 7.94
C GLN A 134 -2.23 -9.40 8.75
N ASP A 135 -2.47 -10.51 9.45
CA ASP A 135 -3.63 -10.74 10.33
C ASP A 135 -4.97 -10.42 9.64
N GLY A 136 -5.15 -10.95 8.41
CA GLY A 136 -6.35 -10.73 7.60
C GLY A 136 -6.52 -9.32 7.02
N VAL A 137 -5.54 -8.42 7.19
CA VAL A 137 -5.59 -7.04 6.66
C VAL A 137 -4.41 -6.78 5.73
N SER A 138 -4.71 -6.37 4.50
CA SER A 138 -3.74 -5.81 3.56
C SER A 138 -3.56 -4.31 3.78
N LYS A 139 -2.32 -3.86 3.88
CA LYS A 139 -1.94 -2.44 3.82
C LYS A 139 -0.82 -2.24 2.80
N ARG A 140 -0.78 -1.09 2.15
CA ARG A 140 0.31 -0.71 1.26
C ARG A 140 1.42 -0.04 2.05
N THR A 141 2.64 -0.45 1.77
CA THR A 141 3.84 0.13 2.38
C THR A 141 4.84 0.40 1.27
N PHE A 142 5.42 1.60 1.28
CA PHE A 142 6.61 1.85 0.49
C PHE A 142 7.78 1.09 1.10
N MET A 143 8.50 0.36 0.25
CA MET A 143 9.71 -0.32 0.64
C MET A 143 10.76 -0.20 -0.46
N ASN A 144 12.01 -0.13 -0.05
CA ASN A 144 13.16 -0.16 -0.95
C ASN A 144 13.33 -1.56 -1.51
N VAL A 145 13.14 -1.67 -2.83
CA VAL A 145 13.08 -2.94 -3.55
C VAL A 145 14.02 -2.90 -4.73
N THR A 146 14.86 -3.91 -4.84
CA THR A 146 15.74 -4.10 -6.00
C THR A 146 14.99 -4.78 -7.15
N GLN A 147 15.01 -4.16 -8.33
CA GLN A 147 14.51 -4.80 -9.56
C GLN A 147 15.53 -5.80 -10.10
N GLU A 148 16.82 -5.49 -10.02
CA GLU A 148 17.91 -6.41 -10.38
C GLU A 148 17.86 -7.70 -9.56
N GLY A 149 17.66 -7.60 -8.24
CA GLY A 149 17.53 -8.79 -7.39
C GLY A 149 16.30 -9.63 -7.74
N LYS A 150 15.18 -9.02 -8.16
CA LYS A 150 14.02 -9.77 -8.67
C LYS A 150 14.32 -10.45 -10.00
N SER A 151 14.94 -9.74 -10.93
CA SER A 151 15.37 -10.29 -12.22
C SER A 151 16.32 -11.47 -12.00
N ALA A 152 17.26 -11.38 -11.05
CA ALA A 152 18.13 -12.49 -10.68
C ALA A 152 17.36 -13.69 -10.08
N VAL A 153 16.31 -13.47 -9.28
CA VAL A 153 15.42 -14.56 -8.81
C VAL A 153 14.71 -15.22 -9.99
N ASP A 154 14.22 -14.43 -10.94
CA ASP A 154 13.53 -14.92 -12.12
C ASP A 154 14.47 -15.72 -13.04
N ASP A 155 15.70 -15.26 -13.26
CA ASP A 155 16.73 -15.98 -14.01
C ASP A 155 17.06 -17.35 -13.38
N LEU A 156 17.26 -17.37 -12.05
CA LEU A 156 17.46 -18.62 -11.30
C LEU A 156 16.27 -19.57 -11.42
N ARG A 157 15.05 -19.02 -11.50
CA ARG A 157 13.80 -19.79 -11.65
C ARG A 157 13.63 -20.32 -13.08
N GLU A 158 13.93 -19.52 -14.10
CA GLU A 158 13.91 -19.93 -15.51
C GLU A 158 14.85 -21.12 -15.76
N GLN A 159 16.03 -21.10 -15.14
CA GLN A 159 17.02 -22.19 -15.23
C GLN A 159 16.78 -23.35 -14.25
N LYS A 160 15.65 -23.35 -13.53
CA LYS A 160 15.22 -24.38 -12.58
C LYS A 160 16.16 -24.59 -11.39
N LEU A 161 16.96 -23.60 -11.03
CA LEU A 161 17.73 -23.57 -9.78
C LEU A 161 16.84 -23.22 -8.59
N LEU A 162 15.77 -22.46 -8.83
CA LEU A 162 14.72 -22.17 -7.85
C LEU A 162 13.37 -22.78 -8.28
N ASN A 163 12.65 -23.32 -7.30
CA ASN A 163 11.24 -23.66 -7.39
C ASN A 163 10.40 -22.45 -6.97
N GLY A 164 9.20 -22.30 -7.54
CA GLY A 164 8.25 -21.25 -7.16
C GLY A 164 6.88 -21.82 -6.79
N LEU A 165 6.35 -21.39 -5.65
CA LEU A 165 5.04 -21.76 -5.12
C LEU A 165 4.14 -20.53 -5.08
N LYS A 166 2.89 -20.67 -5.53
CA LYS A 166 1.85 -19.64 -5.42
C LYS A 166 0.87 -20.06 -4.33
N LEU A 167 0.64 -19.15 -3.38
CA LEU A 167 -0.23 -19.32 -2.23
C LEU A 167 -1.27 -18.19 -2.22
N SER A 168 -2.32 -18.34 -1.42
CA SER A 168 -3.24 -17.27 -1.09
C SER A 168 -3.11 -16.93 0.38
N SER A 169 -3.07 -15.64 0.71
CA SER A 169 -3.18 -15.15 2.08
C SER A 169 -4.62 -15.28 2.62
N GLU A 170 -4.81 -14.99 3.91
CA GLU A 170 -6.14 -14.98 4.55
C GLU A 170 -7.10 -13.96 3.94
N ASP A 171 -6.57 -12.85 3.43
CA ASP A 171 -7.27 -11.80 2.69
C ASP A 171 -7.22 -12.01 1.16
N PHE A 172 -6.99 -13.25 0.73
CA PHE A 172 -7.05 -13.73 -0.66
C PHE A 172 -6.06 -13.08 -1.63
N GLN A 173 -4.99 -12.46 -1.12
CA GLN A 173 -3.90 -11.95 -1.95
C GLN A 173 -2.99 -13.09 -2.42
N PRO A 174 -2.57 -13.09 -3.70
CA PRO A 174 -1.61 -14.07 -4.19
C PRO A 174 -0.22 -13.80 -3.61
N ILE A 175 0.31 -14.76 -2.85
CA ILE A 175 1.68 -14.74 -2.32
C ILE A 175 2.55 -15.67 -3.18
N THR A 176 3.76 -15.21 -3.49
CA THR A 176 4.78 -16.06 -4.12
C THR A 176 5.81 -16.47 -3.08
N ALA A 177 6.22 -17.73 -3.09
CA ALA A 177 7.31 -18.25 -2.27
C ALA A 177 8.30 -19.02 -3.15
N TYR A 178 9.56 -19.04 -2.72
CA TYR A 178 10.66 -19.66 -3.45
C TYR A 178 11.35 -20.72 -2.59
N GLN A 179 11.97 -21.68 -3.25
CA GLN A 179 12.74 -22.74 -2.62
C GLN A 179 13.91 -23.12 -3.52
N CYS A 180 15.07 -23.40 -2.93
CA CYS A 180 16.21 -23.93 -3.67
C CYS A 180 15.92 -25.36 -4.14
N SER A 181 15.98 -25.59 -5.46
CA SER A 181 15.74 -26.92 -6.04
C SER A 181 16.92 -27.86 -5.79
N LEU A 182 16.73 -29.17 -6.03
CA LEU A 182 17.85 -30.13 -5.97
C LEU A 182 19.02 -29.72 -6.88
N LYS A 183 18.70 -29.23 -8.09
CA LYS A 183 19.67 -28.69 -9.04
C LYS A 183 20.35 -27.43 -8.49
N GLY A 184 19.59 -26.55 -7.84
CA GLY A 184 20.12 -25.38 -7.13
C GLY A 184 21.12 -25.77 -6.03
N LEU A 185 20.83 -26.82 -5.25
CA LEU A 185 21.72 -27.32 -4.20
C LEU A 185 23.03 -27.87 -4.76
N GLU A 186 23.00 -28.56 -5.91
CA GLU A 186 24.21 -29.02 -6.60
C GLU A 186 25.10 -27.84 -7.01
N PHE A 187 24.51 -26.77 -7.56
CA PHE A 187 25.26 -25.55 -7.88
C PHE A 187 25.81 -24.87 -6.63
N VAL A 188 25.02 -24.80 -5.55
CA VAL A 188 25.46 -24.22 -4.26
C VAL A 188 26.70 -24.92 -3.70
N GLN A 189 26.87 -26.23 -3.93
CA GLN A 189 28.07 -26.95 -3.48
C GLN A 189 29.35 -26.43 -4.15
N GLN A 190 29.26 -25.95 -5.40
CA GLN A 190 30.39 -25.46 -6.19
C GLN A 190 30.78 -24.02 -5.84
N ILE A 191 29.88 -23.26 -5.19
CA ILE A 191 30.13 -21.86 -4.80
C ILE A 191 31.30 -21.77 -3.80
N PRO A 192 32.29 -20.88 -4.04
CA PRO A 192 33.42 -20.63 -3.16
C PRO A 192 33.01 -20.32 -1.72
N ILE A 193 33.79 -20.83 -0.76
CA ILE A 193 33.56 -20.62 0.68
C ILE A 193 33.61 -19.13 1.05
N ARG A 194 34.39 -18.31 0.34
CA ARG A 194 34.47 -16.87 0.56
C ARG A 194 33.10 -16.20 0.40
N LEU A 195 32.44 -16.41 -0.74
CA LEU A 195 31.10 -15.88 -1.02
C LEU A 195 30.06 -16.37 0.00
N LYS A 196 30.16 -17.65 0.39
CA LYS A 196 29.30 -18.22 1.44
C LYS A 196 29.47 -17.49 2.78
N LYS A 197 30.72 -17.22 3.18
CA LYS A 197 31.03 -16.49 4.41
C LYS A 197 30.54 -15.05 4.38
N ASP A 198 30.59 -14.39 3.23
CA ASP A 198 30.11 -13.02 3.08
C ASP A 198 28.59 -12.97 3.29
N VAL A 199 27.86 -13.92 2.71
CA VAL A 199 26.42 -14.08 2.93
C VAL A 199 26.10 -14.47 4.37
N ASP A 200 26.82 -15.46 4.93
CA ASP A 200 26.68 -15.88 6.34
C ASP A 200 26.88 -14.70 7.30
N GLY A 201 27.70 -13.70 6.92
CA GLY A 201 28.01 -12.52 7.72
C GLY A 201 26.81 -11.61 8.03
N PHE A 202 25.77 -11.60 7.19
CA PHE A 202 24.58 -10.76 7.41
C PHE A 202 23.30 -11.54 7.68
N ILE A 203 23.21 -12.83 7.32
CA ILE A 203 22.02 -13.66 7.58
C ILE A 203 22.01 -14.29 8.98
N TYR A 204 23.16 -14.37 9.64
CA TYR A 204 23.28 -14.85 11.02
C TYR A 204 23.37 -13.68 12.01
N ALA A 205 22.78 -13.84 13.18
CA ALA A 205 22.79 -12.81 14.20
C ALA A 205 24.21 -12.57 14.78
N PRO A 206 24.52 -11.35 15.24
CA PRO A 206 25.82 -11.09 15.87
C PRO A 206 25.97 -11.85 17.19
N LYS A 207 27.21 -11.92 17.69
CA LYS A 207 27.50 -12.53 19.01
C LYS A 207 26.61 -11.90 20.10
N PRO A 208 25.97 -12.70 20.97
CA PRO A 208 26.20 -14.13 21.23
C PRO A 208 25.39 -15.13 20.36
N PHE A 209 24.61 -14.68 19.38
CA PHE A 209 23.63 -15.50 18.64
C PHE A 209 24.12 -15.96 17.27
N GLN A 210 25.43 -16.04 17.07
CA GLN A 210 26.10 -16.33 15.79
C GLN A 210 25.68 -17.61 15.05
N ASP A 211 25.06 -18.57 15.74
CA ASP A 211 24.59 -19.83 15.15
C ASP A 211 23.10 -19.77 14.73
N LYS A 212 22.44 -18.61 14.91
CA LYS A 212 21.01 -18.42 14.69
C LYS A 212 20.77 -17.56 13.45
N LEU A 213 19.98 -18.10 12.52
CA LEU A 213 19.53 -17.37 11.34
C LEU A 213 18.57 -16.26 11.76
N LEU A 214 18.72 -15.10 11.11
CA LEU A 214 17.79 -13.98 11.22
C LEU A 214 16.54 -14.29 10.43
N LEU A 215 15.39 -14.14 11.08
CA LEU A 215 14.07 -14.26 10.47
C LEU A 215 13.46 -12.88 10.33
N VAL A 216 12.79 -12.64 9.20
CA VAL A 216 12.05 -11.39 8.98
C VAL A 216 10.68 -11.50 9.63
N GLN A 217 10.36 -10.56 10.52
CA GLN A 217 9.06 -10.43 11.16
C GLN A 217 8.50 -9.03 10.90
N LEU A 218 7.27 -8.95 10.39
CA LEU A 218 6.54 -7.69 10.26
C LEU A 218 5.81 -7.39 11.57
N ARG A 219 5.90 -6.14 12.04
CA ARG A 219 5.13 -5.64 13.18
C ARG A 219 4.41 -4.36 12.79
N ARG A 220 3.19 -4.19 13.30
CA ARG A 220 2.41 -2.95 13.22
C ARG A 220 2.56 -2.24 14.56
N GLU A 221 3.12 -1.03 14.51
CA GLU A 221 3.36 -0.22 15.70
C GLU A 221 2.65 1.12 15.51
N TYR A 222 2.09 1.68 16.59
CA TYR A 222 1.47 2.99 16.52
C TYR A 222 2.57 4.04 16.64
N ASP A 223 2.74 4.82 15.59
CA ASP A 223 3.60 5.98 15.57
C ASP A 223 2.90 7.13 16.30
N GLU A 224 3.46 7.53 17.44
CA GLU A 224 2.93 8.63 18.25
C GLU A 224 3.10 9.99 17.56
N GLU A 225 4.09 10.15 16.68
CA GLU A 225 4.37 11.41 15.98
C GLU A 225 3.42 11.61 14.79
N GLU A 226 3.18 10.54 14.02
CA GLU A 226 2.27 10.58 12.86
C GLU A 226 0.80 10.32 13.23
N GLU A 227 0.51 9.97 14.49
CA GLU A 227 -0.79 9.50 14.99
C GLU A 227 -1.40 8.37 14.12
N LYS A 228 -0.56 7.44 13.65
CA LYS A 228 -0.93 6.38 12.70
C LYS A 228 -0.21 5.07 12.97
N GLU A 229 -0.77 3.96 12.49
CA GLU A 229 -0.06 2.67 12.49
C GLU A 229 0.99 2.63 11.37
N ALA A 230 2.24 2.43 11.73
CA ALA A 230 3.35 2.16 10.82
C ALA A 230 3.67 0.66 10.75
N GLN A 231 4.20 0.22 9.61
CA GLN A 231 4.61 -1.16 9.36
C GLN A 231 6.13 -1.26 9.29
N HIS A 232 6.73 -1.92 10.28
CA HIS A 232 8.18 -2.11 10.37
C HIS A 232 8.58 -3.57 10.26
N PHE A 233 9.68 -3.82 9.57
CA PHE A 233 10.29 -5.15 9.49
C PHE A 233 11.40 -5.27 10.52
N TYR A 234 11.42 -6.39 11.24
CA TYR A 234 12.46 -6.74 12.20
C TYR A 234 13.17 -8.00 11.76
N LEU A 235 14.50 -7.98 11.83
CA LEU A 235 15.35 -9.15 11.78
C LEU A 235 15.48 -9.72 13.19
N VAL A 236 14.89 -10.88 13.43
CA VAL A 236 14.84 -11.52 14.75
C VAL A 236 15.60 -12.84 14.76
N ALA A 237 16.33 -13.12 15.84
CA ALA A 237 16.98 -14.41 16.05
C ALA A 237 16.43 -15.09 17.29
N ASP A 238 16.32 -16.42 17.22
CA ASP A 238 15.96 -17.25 18.37
C ASP A 238 17.00 -17.09 19.49
N GLY A 239 16.57 -16.54 20.63
CA GLY A 239 17.46 -16.11 21.73
C GLY A 239 17.30 -14.63 22.12
N GLY A 240 16.52 -13.85 21.37
CA GLY A 240 16.11 -12.49 21.74
C GLY A 240 16.87 -11.36 21.07
N PHE A 241 17.69 -11.65 20.05
CA PHE A 241 18.23 -10.59 19.19
C PHE A 241 17.13 -10.05 18.28
N GLU A 242 17.00 -8.74 18.21
CA GLU A 242 16.16 -8.05 17.24
C GLU A 242 16.86 -6.80 16.70
N LYS A 243 16.67 -6.54 15.41
CA LYS A 243 17.13 -5.34 14.72
C LYS A 243 16.02 -4.89 13.78
N MET A 244 15.65 -3.61 13.83
CA MET A 244 14.75 -3.03 12.84
C MET A 244 15.47 -2.88 11.49
N SER A 245 14.83 -3.30 10.42
CA SER A 245 15.31 -3.11 9.04
C SER A 245 14.93 -1.72 8.56
N THR A 246 15.85 -1.07 7.85
CA THR A 246 15.61 0.26 7.26
C THR A 246 14.92 0.18 5.89
N VAL A 247 14.43 -1.00 5.48
CA VAL A 247 13.82 -1.22 4.15
C VAL A 247 12.58 -0.37 3.89
N THR A 248 11.87 0.06 4.95
CA THR A 248 10.69 0.95 4.86
C THR A 248 11.05 2.42 5.06
N GLU A 249 12.31 2.73 5.36
CA GLU A 249 12.83 4.11 5.41
C GLU A 249 13.18 4.53 3.98
N ILE A 250 12.34 5.35 3.38
CA ILE A 250 12.55 5.86 2.02
C ILE A 250 13.49 7.05 2.08
N GLU A 251 14.46 7.11 1.18
CA GLU A 251 15.38 8.23 1.09
C GLU A 251 14.75 9.43 0.39
N ASP A 252 14.81 10.58 1.06
CA ASP A 252 14.34 11.84 0.50
C ASP A 252 15.34 12.42 -0.50
N VAL A 253 14.82 13.10 -1.51
CA VAL A 253 15.61 13.84 -2.49
C VAL A 253 15.23 15.32 -2.49
N SER A 254 16.22 16.20 -2.69
CA SER A 254 15.95 17.62 -2.86
C SER A 254 15.61 17.92 -4.31
N TYR A 255 14.52 18.64 -4.56
CA TYR A 255 14.06 18.94 -5.92
C TYR A 255 13.28 20.24 -5.98
N VAL A 256 13.17 20.75 -7.21
CA VAL A 256 12.35 21.90 -7.55
C VAL A 256 11.43 21.53 -8.69
N ALA A 257 10.14 21.70 -8.47
CA ALA A 257 9.09 21.44 -9.45
C ALA A 257 8.20 22.67 -9.64
N SER A 258 7.74 22.88 -10.87
CA SER A 258 6.71 23.85 -11.23
C SER A 258 5.36 23.14 -11.39
N PRO A 259 4.22 23.78 -11.11
CA PRO A 259 2.92 23.18 -11.37
C PRO A 259 2.70 23.03 -12.89
N TYR A 260 2.17 21.86 -13.30
CA TYR A 260 1.89 21.58 -14.70
C TYR A 260 0.51 20.98 -14.88
N LEU A 261 -0.21 21.43 -15.90
CA LEU A 261 -1.44 20.79 -16.38
C LEU A 261 -1.46 20.91 -17.90
N PRO A 262 -1.77 19.81 -18.63
CA PRO A 262 -1.94 19.83 -20.07
C PRO A 262 -3.00 20.84 -20.50
N LEU A 263 -2.78 21.49 -21.64
CA LEU A 263 -3.72 22.50 -22.15
C LEU A 263 -5.10 21.88 -22.44
N HIS A 264 -5.14 20.60 -22.80
CA HIS A 264 -6.38 19.89 -23.12
C HIS A 264 -7.35 19.74 -21.95
N VAL A 265 -6.89 19.76 -20.69
CA VAL A 265 -7.76 19.74 -19.50
C VAL A 265 -8.10 21.13 -18.99
N ARG A 266 -7.46 22.16 -19.57
CA ARG A 266 -7.58 23.55 -19.15
C ARG A 266 -8.54 24.31 -20.06
N ARG A 267 -9.31 25.22 -19.45
CA ARG A 267 -10.21 26.12 -20.20
C ARG A 267 -9.61 27.50 -20.37
N SER A 268 -8.67 27.86 -19.51
CA SER A 268 -7.98 29.14 -19.51
C SER A 268 -6.53 29.00 -19.96
N GLU A 269 -6.06 29.96 -20.75
CA GLU A 269 -4.65 30.13 -21.12
C GLU A 269 -3.84 30.87 -20.04
N LYS A 270 -4.41 31.13 -18.85
CA LYS A 270 -3.72 31.78 -17.72
C LYS A 270 -2.39 31.06 -17.44
N PRO A 271 -1.22 31.73 -17.51
CA PRO A 271 0.04 31.05 -17.28
C PRO A 271 0.07 30.49 -15.86
N MET A 272 0.65 29.30 -15.73
CA MET A 272 0.91 28.68 -14.43
C MET A 272 2.16 29.28 -13.82
N THR A 273 2.29 29.19 -12.50
CA THR A 273 3.49 29.62 -11.77
C THR A 273 4.71 28.81 -12.23
N SER A 274 5.92 29.38 -12.15
CA SER A 274 7.16 28.67 -12.51
C SER A 274 8.26 28.88 -11.48
N ASN A 275 8.81 27.77 -11.02
CA ASN A 275 9.89 27.70 -10.06
C ASN A 275 11.27 27.48 -10.72
N ALA A 276 11.37 27.58 -12.05
CA ALA A 276 12.63 27.36 -12.78
C ALA A 276 13.79 28.25 -12.29
N HIS A 277 13.49 29.46 -11.79
CA HIS A 277 14.49 30.37 -11.22
C HIS A 277 15.11 29.86 -9.91
N ARG A 278 14.43 28.95 -9.21
CA ARG A 278 14.84 28.33 -7.95
C ARG A 278 15.55 26.99 -8.16
N ALA A 279 15.66 26.49 -9.38
CA ALA A 279 16.24 25.18 -9.68
C ALA A 279 17.63 24.94 -9.06
N GLY A 280 18.43 25.99 -8.89
CA GLY A 280 19.74 25.89 -8.21
C GLY A 280 19.68 25.59 -6.71
N GLU A 281 18.53 25.74 -6.06
CA GLU A 281 18.32 25.42 -4.64
C GLU A 281 18.38 23.91 -4.40
N ALA A 282 17.94 23.08 -5.36
CA ALA A 282 17.97 21.61 -5.25
C ALA A 282 19.37 21.06 -4.99
N ALA A 283 20.40 21.68 -5.59
CA ALA A 283 21.80 21.27 -5.46
C ALA A 283 22.40 21.56 -4.07
N SER A 284 21.71 22.34 -3.24
CA SER A 284 22.17 22.67 -1.88
C SER A 284 21.71 21.67 -0.83
N GLY A 285 20.81 20.74 -1.20
CA GLY A 285 20.30 19.72 -0.29
C GLY A 285 21.30 18.62 0.00
N GLU A 286 21.23 18.06 1.21
CA GLU A 286 21.97 16.85 1.56
C GLU A 286 21.27 15.62 0.96
N SER A 287 22.06 14.64 0.50
CA SER A 287 21.54 13.35 0.02
C SER A 287 21.68 12.30 1.12
N ASN A 288 20.58 11.61 1.41
CA ASN A 288 20.52 10.51 2.38
C ASN A 288 20.64 9.12 1.72
N ILE A 289 20.94 9.07 0.42
CA ILE A 289 21.06 7.82 -0.34
C ILE A 289 22.26 7.01 0.17
N LYS A 290 22.00 5.75 0.56
CA LYS A 290 23.01 4.86 1.16
C LYS A 290 23.83 4.09 0.11
N ASP A 291 23.36 4.03 -1.13
CA ASP A 291 23.96 3.27 -2.24
C ASP A 291 24.63 4.15 -3.30
N ASP A 292 25.52 3.55 -4.11
CA ASP A 292 26.12 4.18 -5.28
C ASP A 292 25.21 3.92 -6.51
N LEU A 293 24.39 4.91 -6.90
CA LEU A 293 23.40 4.78 -7.99
C LEU A 293 24.08 4.43 -9.34
N SER A 294 23.55 3.40 -10.01
CA SER A 294 23.92 3.03 -11.37
C SER A 294 22.87 3.56 -12.34
N GLU A 295 23.16 4.69 -13.01
CA GLU A 295 22.22 5.34 -13.92
C GLU A 295 22.46 4.93 -15.40
N ALA A 296 21.44 4.37 -16.04
CA ALA A 296 21.40 3.91 -17.42
C ALA A 296 20.52 4.80 -18.29
N ILE A 297 19.43 5.38 -17.75
CA ILE A 297 18.48 6.21 -18.48
C ILE A 297 18.34 7.62 -17.88
N HIS A 298 18.50 8.61 -18.75
CA HIS A 298 18.31 10.03 -18.45
C HIS A 298 17.18 10.63 -19.31
N LEU A 299 16.37 11.49 -18.70
CA LEU A 299 15.23 12.16 -19.33
C LEU A 299 15.43 13.68 -19.36
N ALA A 300 15.04 14.30 -20.47
CA ALA A 300 15.05 15.75 -20.63
C ALA A 300 13.63 16.34 -20.58
N HIS A 301 13.49 17.44 -19.85
CA HIS A 301 12.29 18.24 -19.67
C HIS A 301 11.06 17.41 -19.29
N VAL A 302 11.15 16.76 -18.12
CA VAL A 302 10.12 15.86 -17.61
C VAL A 302 8.89 16.62 -17.11
N ASN A 303 7.74 16.31 -17.70
CA ASN A 303 6.42 16.62 -17.16
C ASN A 303 5.83 15.33 -16.60
N LEU A 304 5.51 15.35 -15.31
CA LEU A 304 4.91 14.24 -14.60
C LEU A 304 3.41 14.50 -14.43
N LEU A 305 2.61 13.48 -14.67
CA LEU A 305 1.19 13.43 -14.36
C LEU A 305 0.90 12.18 -13.54
N VAL A 306 0.45 12.35 -12.31
CA VAL A 306 -0.01 11.26 -11.46
C VAL A 306 -1.53 11.27 -11.47
N GLY A 307 -2.15 10.14 -11.80
CA GLY A 307 -3.60 9.99 -11.89
C GLY A 307 -4.16 9.13 -10.77
N GLU A 308 -5.33 9.50 -10.24
CA GLU A 308 -6.15 8.62 -9.41
C GLU A 308 -7.64 8.75 -9.77
N TRP A 309 -8.44 7.80 -9.28
CA TRP A 309 -9.89 7.86 -9.40
C TRP A 309 -10.54 7.91 -8.02
N ILE A 310 -11.39 8.92 -7.80
CA ILE A 310 -12.18 9.09 -6.58
C ILE A 310 -13.63 9.29 -6.99
N ALA A 311 -14.57 8.77 -6.21
CA ALA A 311 -15.99 8.98 -6.47
C ALA A 311 -16.34 10.47 -6.39
N PHE A 312 -16.70 11.05 -7.55
CA PHE A 312 -17.23 12.40 -7.71
C PHE A 312 -18.59 12.39 -8.40
N GLY A 313 -19.36 13.44 -8.16
CA GLY A 313 -20.57 13.76 -8.91
C GLY A 313 -20.75 15.27 -9.02
N SER A 314 -21.65 15.74 -9.89
CA SER A 314 -21.75 17.17 -10.23
C SER A 314 -21.98 18.04 -8.99
N ASN A 315 -22.82 17.59 -8.05
CA ASN A 315 -23.07 18.32 -6.81
C ASN A 315 -21.84 18.40 -5.90
N GLN A 316 -20.97 17.39 -5.94
CA GLN A 316 -19.73 17.40 -5.18
C GLN A 316 -18.72 18.38 -5.79
N ILE A 317 -18.67 18.49 -7.11
CA ILE A 317 -17.86 19.51 -7.82
C ILE A 317 -18.39 20.92 -7.53
N VAL A 318 -19.71 21.14 -7.58
CA VAL A 318 -20.31 22.43 -7.21
C VAL A 318 -19.96 22.79 -5.77
N ALA A 319 -20.15 21.87 -4.83
CA ALA A 319 -19.81 22.09 -3.42
C ALA A 319 -18.31 22.32 -3.20
N LEU A 320 -17.45 21.68 -4.00
CA LEU A 320 -16.01 21.95 -3.97
C LEU A 320 -15.70 23.35 -4.50
N ASN A 321 -16.28 23.76 -5.63
CA ASN A 321 -16.13 25.10 -6.19
C ASN A 321 -16.55 26.18 -5.19
N GLU A 322 -17.66 25.98 -4.48
CA GLU A 322 -18.12 26.87 -3.41
C GLU A 322 -17.13 26.90 -2.24
N ARG A 323 -16.67 25.73 -1.75
CA ARG A 323 -15.71 25.65 -0.65
C ARG A 323 -14.37 26.30 -0.98
N LEU A 324 -13.90 26.19 -2.23
CA LEU A 324 -12.65 26.82 -2.68
C LEU A 324 -12.78 28.33 -2.94
N GLY A 325 -13.99 28.90 -2.79
CA GLY A 325 -14.24 30.31 -3.09
C GLY A 325 -14.09 30.62 -4.58
N ALA A 326 -14.34 29.66 -5.48
CA ALA A 326 -14.22 29.86 -6.93
C ALA A 326 -15.17 30.97 -7.46
N MET A 327 -16.29 31.16 -6.76
CA MET A 327 -17.30 32.19 -7.04
C MET A 327 -17.05 33.50 -6.29
N ASP A 328 -16.09 33.52 -5.36
CA ASP A 328 -15.86 34.65 -4.48
C ASP A 328 -14.93 35.69 -5.13
N ARG A 329 -14.94 36.90 -4.58
CA ARG A 329 -14.02 37.96 -5.00
C ARG A 329 -12.56 37.60 -4.70
N CYS A 330 -12.32 36.88 -3.60
CA CYS A 330 -11.01 36.38 -3.20
C CYS A 330 -11.02 34.87 -3.41
N GLN A 331 -10.49 34.43 -4.55
CA GLN A 331 -10.46 33.02 -4.94
C GLN A 331 -9.29 32.27 -4.31
N GLY A 332 -9.51 31.02 -3.90
CA GLY A 332 -8.48 30.18 -3.28
C GLY A 332 -8.21 30.54 -1.81
N GLY A 333 -7.04 30.16 -1.31
CA GLY A 333 -6.66 30.40 0.09
C GLY A 333 -5.96 29.20 0.73
N LEU A 334 -6.00 29.15 2.06
CA LEU A 334 -5.44 28.07 2.88
C LEU A 334 -6.55 27.12 3.35
N PHE A 335 -6.33 25.82 3.22
CA PHE A 335 -7.31 24.77 3.49
C PHE A 335 -6.78 23.72 4.49
N THR A 336 -7.71 23.08 5.20
CA THR A 336 -7.44 22.00 6.16
C THR A 336 -8.64 21.05 6.23
N SER A 337 -8.38 19.77 6.44
CA SER A 337 -9.37 18.73 6.71
C SER A 337 -10.04 18.81 8.09
N LYS A 338 -9.56 19.69 8.99
CA LYS A 338 -10.08 19.85 10.36
C LYS A 338 -11.50 20.42 10.37
N ILE A 339 -12.40 19.73 11.09
CA ILE A 339 -13.78 20.19 11.29
C ILE A 339 -13.83 21.12 12.51
N ASP A 340 -14.32 22.35 12.31
CA ASP A 340 -14.55 23.29 13.40
C ASP A 340 -15.83 22.91 14.17
N SER A 341 -15.68 22.53 15.44
CA SER A 341 -16.79 22.17 16.33
C SER A 341 -17.40 23.37 17.06
N ASP A 342 -16.74 24.54 17.04
CA ASP A 342 -17.24 25.77 17.64
C ASP A 342 -16.93 26.99 16.73
N PRO A 343 -17.67 27.14 15.62
CA PRO A 343 -17.44 28.20 14.63
C PRO A 343 -17.70 29.62 15.15
N THR A 344 -18.22 29.75 16.38
CA THR A 344 -18.49 31.04 17.01
C THR A 344 -17.37 31.50 17.95
N ALA A 345 -16.39 30.63 18.23
CA ALA A 345 -15.24 30.96 19.05
C ALA A 345 -14.36 32.01 18.38
N THR A 346 -13.72 32.87 19.19
CA THR A 346 -12.85 33.95 18.68
C THR A 346 -11.59 33.44 17.98
N GLN A 347 -11.09 32.26 18.38
CA GLN A 347 -9.87 31.67 17.84
C GLN A 347 -10.01 30.15 17.80
N PHE A 348 -9.37 29.55 16.81
CA PHE A 348 -9.13 28.11 16.72
C PHE A 348 -7.65 27.89 16.40
N LYS A 349 -7.14 26.69 16.68
CA LYS A 349 -5.76 26.30 16.36
C LYS A 349 -5.81 25.22 15.28
N VAL A 350 -4.97 25.37 14.27
CA VAL A 350 -4.74 24.36 13.22
C VAL A 350 -3.30 23.88 13.28
N PRO A 351 -3.04 22.61 12.93
CA PRO A 351 -1.67 22.14 12.72
C PRO A 351 -0.99 22.89 11.56
N THR A 352 0.34 22.84 11.53
CA THR A 352 1.13 23.28 10.37
C THR A 352 0.85 22.40 9.15
N GLY A 353 1.24 22.83 7.95
CA GLY A 353 0.97 22.05 6.73
C GLY A 353 -0.33 22.40 6.03
N LEU A 354 -0.78 23.66 6.11
CA LEU A 354 -1.99 24.07 5.40
C LEU A 354 -1.78 24.02 3.89
N THR A 355 -2.75 23.44 3.21
CA THR A 355 -2.79 23.38 1.75
C THR A 355 -3.16 24.76 1.19
N GLN A 356 -2.26 25.39 0.44
CA GLN A 356 -2.52 26.62 -0.29
C GLN A 356 -3.06 26.30 -1.69
N VAL A 357 -4.15 26.95 -2.09
CA VAL A 357 -4.78 26.74 -3.40
C VAL A 357 -4.90 28.05 -4.17
N GLY A 358 -4.48 28.04 -5.44
CA GLY A 358 -4.65 29.11 -6.41
C GLY A 358 -5.46 28.66 -7.63
N ILE A 359 -6.70 29.16 -7.78
CA ILE A 359 -7.59 28.72 -8.85
C ILE A 359 -7.09 29.19 -10.23
N LEU A 360 -7.08 28.27 -11.20
CA LEU A 360 -6.72 28.54 -12.60
C LEU A 360 -7.98 28.79 -13.43
N ASP A 361 -8.87 27.80 -13.48
CA ASP A 361 -10.18 27.87 -14.14
C ASP A 361 -11.11 26.78 -13.60
N TYR A 362 -12.41 26.89 -13.87
CA TYR A 362 -13.39 25.88 -13.48
C TYR A 362 -14.60 25.88 -14.42
N ASP A 363 -15.29 24.75 -14.43
CA ASP A 363 -16.66 24.59 -14.89
C ASP A 363 -17.50 24.21 -13.67
N LEU A 364 -18.55 24.98 -13.40
CA LEU A 364 -19.37 24.87 -12.19
C LEU A 364 -19.77 23.43 -11.87
N ILE A 365 -20.08 22.63 -12.90
CA ILE A 365 -20.61 21.26 -12.74
C ILE A 365 -19.64 20.15 -13.16
N ASN A 366 -18.65 20.45 -14.01
CA ASN A 366 -17.84 19.42 -14.67
C ASN A 366 -16.44 19.29 -14.09
N CYS A 367 -15.73 20.39 -13.81
CA CYS A 367 -14.33 20.29 -13.40
C CYS A 367 -13.82 21.55 -12.70
N ILE A 368 -12.73 21.41 -11.96
CA ILE A 368 -11.95 22.53 -11.44
C ILE A 368 -10.46 22.29 -11.64
N ASN A 369 -9.75 23.35 -12.06
CA ASN A 369 -8.31 23.40 -12.26
C ASN A 369 -7.69 24.42 -11.31
N PHE A 370 -6.66 24.03 -10.58
CA PHE A 370 -5.98 24.91 -9.63
C PHE A 370 -4.52 24.51 -9.42
N GLU A 371 -3.75 25.43 -8.88
CA GLU A 371 -2.42 25.18 -8.34
C GLU A 371 -2.52 24.90 -6.84
N ALA A 372 -1.75 23.94 -6.33
CA ALA A 372 -1.68 23.63 -4.91
C ALA A 372 -0.24 23.52 -4.41
N GLU A 373 -0.01 23.91 -3.16
CA GLU A 373 1.27 23.81 -2.45
C GLU A 373 1.00 23.49 -0.98
N ILE A 374 1.80 22.62 -0.37
CA ILE A 374 1.68 22.31 1.06
C ILE A 374 2.72 23.12 1.83
N ASN A 375 2.27 23.86 2.84
CA ASN A 375 3.17 24.65 3.70
C ASN A 375 3.68 23.83 4.89
N TYR A 376 4.52 22.82 4.66
CA TYR A 376 5.23 22.11 5.72
C TYR A 376 6.64 22.68 5.95
N PRO A 377 7.11 22.73 7.21
CA PRO A 377 8.53 22.90 7.47
C PRO A 377 9.27 21.61 7.10
N GLU A 378 10.13 21.68 6.09
CA GLU A 378 11.01 20.58 5.69
C GLU A 378 12.06 20.24 6.76
N ALA A 379 12.55 18.99 6.71
CA ALA A 379 13.65 18.55 7.55
C ALA A 379 14.93 19.37 7.30
N GLU A 380 15.77 19.51 8.33
CA GLU A 380 17.00 20.31 8.25
C GLU A 380 17.95 19.72 7.20
N GLY A 381 18.23 20.49 6.14
CA GLY A 381 19.16 20.09 5.06
C GLY A 381 18.50 19.59 3.77
N ILE A 382 17.17 19.41 3.73
CA ILE A 382 16.43 19.01 2.52
C ILE A 382 15.70 20.23 1.92
N VAL A 383 15.79 20.39 0.60
CA VAL A 383 15.09 21.46 -0.14
C VAL A 383 14.09 20.85 -1.10
N GLN A 384 12.81 20.99 -0.77
CA GLN A 384 11.70 20.58 -1.62
C GLN A 384 10.84 21.79 -1.96
N VAL A 385 10.80 22.13 -3.25
CA VAL A 385 9.95 23.19 -3.78
C VAL A 385 8.90 22.53 -4.66
N GLU A 386 7.75 22.26 -4.06
CA GLU A 386 6.69 21.47 -4.67
C GLU A 386 5.42 22.30 -4.90
N ASN A 387 5.05 22.43 -6.17
CA ASN A 387 3.78 23.02 -6.57
C ASN A 387 3.10 22.10 -7.58
N PHE A 388 1.86 21.73 -7.29
CA PHE A 388 1.03 20.89 -8.16
C PHE A 388 0.11 21.71 -9.03
N GLY A 389 -0.05 21.31 -10.28
CA GLY A 389 -1.24 21.59 -11.07
C GLY A 389 -2.25 20.47 -10.87
N MET A 390 -3.46 20.79 -10.43
CA MET A 390 -4.49 19.79 -10.12
C MET A 390 -5.72 19.96 -11.01
N HIS A 391 -6.15 18.87 -11.62
CA HIS A 391 -7.40 18.77 -12.38
C HIS A 391 -8.33 17.77 -11.72
N LEU A 392 -9.51 18.23 -11.29
CA LEU A 392 -10.55 17.38 -10.72
C LEU A 392 -11.76 17.41 -11.64
N ASN A 393 -12.19 16.23 -12.09
CA ASN A 393 -13.30 16.06 -13.01
C ASN A 393 -14.49 15.36 -12.33
N VAL A 394 -15.70 15.67 -12.79
CA VAL A 394 -16.97 15.09 -12.32
C VAL A 394 -17.04 13.58 -12.52
N ASP A 395 -16.31 13.06 -13.50
CA ASP A 395 -16.21 11.63 -13.78
C ASP A 395 -15.32 10.88 -12.77
N GLY A 396 -14.76 11.58 -11.78
CA GLY A 396 -13.89 11.04 -10.74
C GLY A 396 -12.41 10.97 -11.10
N THR A 397 -12.03 11.32 -12.33
CA THR A 397 -10.62 11.40 -12.72
C THR A 397 -9.96 12.60 -12.04
N ILE A 398 -8.88 12.34 -11.30
CA ILE A 398 -8.04 13.37 -10.70
C ILE A 398 -6.64 13.26 -11.29
N MET A 399 -6.06 14.39 -11.67
CA MET A 399 -4.69 14.47 -12.15
C MET A 399 -3.89 15.47 -11.32
N TYR A 400 -2.70 15.06 -10.93
CA TYR A 400 -1.69 15.86 -10.25
C TYR A 400 -0.52 16.00 -11.20
N GLY A 401 -0.25 17.21 -11.66
CA GLY A 401 0.78 17.48 -12.64
C GLY A 401 1.86 18.40 -12.13
N MET A 402 3.10 18.06 -12.43
CA MET A 402 4.25 18.88 -12.13
C MET A 402 5.28 18.77 -13.24
N LYS A 403 6.05 19.83 -13.44
CA LYS A 403 7.18 19.89 -14.33
C LYS A 403 8.44 19.92 -13.48
N ILE A 404 9.32 18.96 -13.71
CA ILE A 404 10.56 18.83 -12.96
C ILE A 404 11.57 19.84 -13.50
N GLU A 405 12.04 20.75 -12.64
CA GLU A 405 13.03 21.78 -13.02
C GLU A 405 14.46 21.39 -12.61
N ALA A 406 14.61 20.68 -11.50
CA ALA A 406 15.88 20.10 -11.04
C ALA A 406 15.64 19.04 -9.95
N ILE A 407 16.53 18.06 -9.88
CA ILE A 407 16.65 17.12 -8.75
C ILE A 407 18.12 17.07 -8.35
N MET A 408 18.41 17.34 -7.07
CA MET A 408 19.78 17.48 -6.56
C MET A 408 20.60 18.44 -7.44
N GLU A 409 21.79 18.03 -7.86
CA GLU A 409 22.69 18.78 -8.75
C GLU A 409 22.30 18.72 -10.23
N ARG A 410 21.35 17.84 -10.59
CA ARG A 410 20.89 17.62 -11.95
C ARG A 410 19.80 18.62 -12.32
N LYS A 411 19.89 19.16 -13.53
CA LYS A 411 18.93 20.13 -14.08
C LYS A 411 17.89 19.43 -14.94
N ALA A 412 16.86 20.17 -15.34
CA ALA A 412 15.74 19.69 -16.14
C ALA A 412 16.13 18.94 -17.43
N ASP A 413 17.33 19.14 -17.97
CA ASP A 413 17.83 18.49 -19.19
C ASP A 413 18.42 17.09 -18.96
N ASP A 414 18.66 16.69 -17.71
CA ASP A 414 19.41 15.49 -17.35
C ASP A 414 18.86 14.85 -16.06
N ILE A 415 17.65 14.32 -16.10
CA ILE A 415 16.99 13.70 -14.93
C ILE A 415 17.12 12.18 -14.99
N SER A 416 17.78 11.57 -14.00
CA SER A 416 17.86 10.11 -13.89
C SER A 416 16.56 9.49 -13.35
N LEU A 417 16.25 8.27 -13.79
CA LEU A 417 15.05 7.55 -13.34
C LEU A 417 15.12 7.16 -11.85
N ASP A 418 16.31 6.90 -11.32
CA ASP A 418 16.52 6.58 -9.90
C ASP A 418 16.18 7.75 -8.97
N MET A 419 16.50 8.97 -9.38
CA MET A 419 16.13 10.18 -8.64
C MET A 419 14.62 10.47 -8.79
N LEU A 420 14.07 10.22 -9.99
CA LEU A 420 12.65 10.37 -10.25
C LEU A 420 11.79 9.39 -9.44
N SER A 421 12.24 8.14 -9.27
CA SER A 421 11.52 7.12 -8.50
C SER A 421 11.39 7.50 -7.02
N ARG A 422 12.39 8.17 -6.44
CA ARG A 422 12.36 8.73 -5.08
C ARG A 422 11.43 9.93 -4.97
N LEU A 423 11.55 10.90 -5.88
CA LEU A 423 10.64 12.05 -5.97
C LEU A 423 9.17 11.61 -6.08
N LEU A 424 8.90 10.51 -6.79
CA LEU A 424 7.54 9.99 -6.97
C LEU A 424 6.89 9.53 -5.66
N VAL A 425 7.65 9.17 -4.64
CA VAL A 425 7.10 8.79 -3.34
C VAL A 425 6.48 10.00 -2.67
N ASP A 426 7.21 11.11 -2.64
CA ASP A 426 6.76 12.38 -2.07
C ASP A 426 5.54 12.88 -2.83
N VAL A 427 5.62 12.90 -4.16
CA VAL A 427 4.48 13.26 -5.02
C VAL A 427 3.24 12.43 -4.70
N GLN A 428 3.37 11.12 -4.48
CA GLN A 428 2.21 10.27 -4.16
C GLN A 428 1.66 10.52 -2.75
N LYS A 429 2.50 10.74 -1.75
CA LYS A 429 2.08 11.05 -0.38
C LYS A 429 1.42 12.43 -0.29
N ASP A 430 2.08 13.44 -0.83
CA ASP A 430 1.66 14.85 -0.74
C ASP A 430 0.38 15.10 -1.52
N SER A 431 0.26 14.54 -2.73
CA SER A 431 -1.00 14.62 -3.47
C SER A 431 -2.16 13.92 -2.75
N SER A 432 -1.91 12.85 -1.97
CA SER A 432 -2.94 12.19 -1.14
C SER A 432 -3.36 13.07 0.02
N GLN A 433 -2.42 13.80 0.61
CA GLN A 433 -2.68 14.74 1.69
C GLN A 433 -3.45 15.97 1.20
N ILE A 434 -3.02 16.60 0.12
CA ILE A 434 -3.70 17.75 -0.49
C ILE A 434 -5.15 17.39 -0.77
N ILE A 435 -5.40 16.29 -1.49
CA ILE A 435 -6.78 15.95 -1.84
C ILE A 435 -7.61 15.63 -0.59
N ASN A 436 -7.04 15.00 0.44
CA ASN A 436 -7.74 14.72 1.69
C ASN A 436 -8.24 16.00 2.39
N ASP A 437 -7.49 17.11 2.32
CA ASP A 437 -7.91 18.41 2.83
C ASP A 437 -9.07 19.04 2.03
N LEU A 438 -9.18 18.73 0.74
CA LEU A 438 -10.21 19.28 -0.14
C LEU A 438 -11.49 18.43 -0.18
N LEU A 439 -11.40 17.14 0.17
CA LEU A 439 -12.54 16.22 0.15
C LEU A 439 -13.54 16.51 1.27
N SER A 440 -14.81 16.23 0.99
CA SER A 440 -15.86 16.27 2.03
C SER A 440 -15.69 15.13 3.04
N ALA A 441 -16.26 15.27 4.24
CA ALA A 441 -16.29 14.20 5.23
C ALA A 441 -16.94 12.92 4.67
N TYR A 442 -17.93 13.10 3.80
CA TYR A 442 -18.59 12.00 3.11
C TYR A 442 -17.65 11.23 2.17
N GLN A 443 -16.95 11.94 1.28
CA GLN A 443 -15.99 11.31 0.36
C GLN A 443 -14.84 10.63 1.10
N ARG A 444 -14.37 11.21 2.22
CA ARG A 444 -13.38 10.56 3.09
C ARG A 444 -13.89 9.22 3.63
N SER A 445 -15.15 9.13 4.06
CA SER A 445 -15.74 7.85 4.50
C SER A 445 -15.84 6.80 3.39
N LEU A 446 -16.02 7.20 2.13
CA LEU A 446 -16.00 6.29 0.98
C LEU A 446 -14.59 5.72 0.75
N LEU A 447 -13.57 6.58 0.88
CA LEU A 447 -12.17 6.19 0.74
C LEU A 447 -11.71 5.30 1.88
N GLU A 448 -12.01 5.66 3.12
CA GLU A 448 -11.70 4.85 4.31
C GLU A 448 -12.31 3.44 4.17
N MET A 449 -13.54 3.34 3.68
CA MET A 449 -14.22 2.06 3.46
C MET A 449 -13.56 1.22 2.35
N ILE A 450 -13.22 1.82 1.21
CA ILE A 450 -12.67 1.06 0.08
C ILE A 450 -11.21 0.64 0.31
N PHE A 451 -10.45 1.44 1.06
CA PHE A 451 -9.03 1.20 1.39
C PHE A 451 -8.82 0.58 2.78
N ASN A 452 -9.87 0.19 3.51
CA ASN A 452 -9.77 -0.40 4.86
C ASN A 452 -8.96 0.45 5.85
N GLY A 453 -9.12 1.78 5.83
CA GLY A 453 -8.37 2.70 6.69
C GLY A 453 -6.91 2.94 6.24
N ASP A 454 -6.55 2.52 5.03
CA ASP A 454 -5.25 2.79 4.40
C ASP A 454 -5.38 3.83 3.27
N GLU A 455 -6.30 4.78 3.41
CA GLU A 455 -6.57 5.78 2.38
C GLU A 455 -5.44 6.81 2.22
N SER A 456 -4.41 6.85 3.06
CA SER A 456 -3.22 7.66 2.76
C SER A 456 -2.35 7.05 1.65
N ASN A 457 -2.34 5.72 1.55
CA ASN A 457 -1.46 4.95 0.65
C ASN A 457 -2.21 4.44 -0.59
N ARG A 458 -3.13 5.25 -1.14
CA ARG A 458 -3.94 4.88 -2.31
C ARG A 458 -3.06 4.66 -3.54
N CYS A 459 -3.48 3.73 -4.39
CA CYS A 459 -2.80 3.47 -5.65
C CYS A 459 -2.96 4.68 -6.60
N LYS A 460 -1.86 5.08 -7.23
CA LYS A 460 -1.83 6.13 -8.25
C LYS A 460 -1.12 5.63 -9.51
N TYR A 461 -1.51 6.15 -10.66
CA TYR A 461 -0.93 5.78 -11.95
C TYR A 461 0.03 6.88 -12.41
N ASN A 462 1.28 6.52 -12.68
CA ASN A 462 2.32 7.46 -13.09
C ASN A 462 2.32 7.63 -14.62
N MET A 463 2.23 8.85 -15.13
CA MET A 463 2.45 9.18 -16.54
C MET A 463 3.61 10.15 -16.63
N VAL A 464 4.72 9.67 -17.15
CA VAL A 464 5.93 10.46 -17.37
C VAL A 464 5.98 10.86 -18.83
N ILE A 465 6.07 12.16 -19.08
CA ILE A 465 6.19 12.74 -20.41
C ILE A 465 7.51 13.51 -20.49
N ALA A 466 8.42 13.09 -21.35
CA ALA A 466 9.71 13.73 -21.56
C ALA A 466 9.88 14.22 -22.99
N GLU A 467 10.67 15.27 -23.21
CA GLU A 467 11.00 15.75 -24.56
C GLU A 467 12.10 14.91 -25.22
N ALA A 468 12.96 14.28 -24.42
CA ALA A 468 13.97 13.31 -24.90
C ALA A 468 14.28 12.24 -23.83
N ILE A 469 14.81 11.12 -24.31
CA ILE A 469 15.34 10.00 -23.53
C ILE A 469 16.75 9.68 -24.05
N ASP A 470 17.69 9.49 -23.15
CA ASP A 470 19.08 9.11 -23.43
C ASP A 470 19.45 7.85 -22.61
N PRO A 471 20.07 6.82 -23.23
CA PRO A 471 20.32 6.67 -24.65
C PRO A 471 19.02 6.50 -25.45
N LYS A 472 18.93 7.14 -26.62
CA LYS A 472 17.80 6.93 -27.53
C LYS A 472 17.92 5.58 -28.24
N LEU A 473 17.17 4.60 -27.75
CA LEU A 473 17.08 3.25 -28.31
C LEU A 473 15.75 3.01 -29.04
N ASN A 474 15.67 1.91 -29.78
CA ASN A 474 14.38 1.43 -30.29
C ASN A 474 13.53 0.88 -29.13
N GLY A 475 12.20 0.93 -29.26
CA GLY A 475 11.26 0.44 -28.25
C GLY A 475 11.60 -0.96 -27.71
N GLU A 476 11.88 -1.92 -28.58
CA GLU A 476 12.22 -3.30 -28.18
C GLU A 476 13.56 -3.42 -27.42
N GLU A 477 14.49 -2.50 -27.65
CA GLU A 477 15.81 -2.50 -27.02
C GLU A 477 15.75 -2.01 -25.56
N TYR A 478 14.68 -1.32 -25.15
CA TYR A 478 14.44 -1.01 -23.72
C TYR A 478 13.92 -2.22 -22.93
N MET A 479 13.56 -3.32 -23.59
CA MET A 479 13.14 -4.58 -22.96
C MET A 479 14.27 -5.62 -23.02
N ASP A 480 15.45 -5.21 -22.54
CA ASP A 480 16.69 -5.97 -22.62
C ASP A 480 16.88 -7.00 -21.50
N ARG A 481 15.95 -7.08 -20.54
CA ARG A 481 16.10 -7.85 -19.29
C ARG A 481 17.32 -7.44 -18.46
N GLY A 482 17.88 -6.26 -18.72
CA GLY A 482 19.05 -5.71 -18.06
C GLY A 482 18.73 -4.40 -17.38
N ASP A 483 19.72 -3.52 -17.35
CA ASP A 483 19.70 -2.28 -16.57
C ASP A 483 18.61 -1.32 -17.07
N ASN A 484 18.42 -1.19 -18.39
CA ASN A 484 17.40 -0.32 -18.98
C ASN A 484 15.99 -0.73 -18.54
N GLU A 485 15.67 -2.03 -18.66
CA GLU A 485 14.37 -2.55 -18.24
C GLU A 485 14.16 -2.41 -16.72
N ASN A 486 15.22 -2.64 -15.93
CA ASN A 486 15.16 -2.56 -14.46
C ASN A 486 14.91 -1.14 -13.96
N GLU A 487 15.54 -0.11 -14.54
CA GLU A 487 15.30 1.30 -14.18
C GLU A 487 13.90 1.77 -14.54
N LEU A 488 13.43 1.42 -15.75
CA LEU A 488 12.07 1.73 -16.17
C LEU A 488 11.04 1.12 -15.20
N LYS A 489 11.27 -0.13 -14.75
CA LYS A 489 10.39 -0.79 -13.77
C LYS A 489 10.28 -0.05 -12.43
N GLN A 490 11.29 0.71 -12.03
CA GLN A 490 11.22 1.49 -10.79
C GLN A 490 10.13 2.57 -10.84
N VAL A 491 9.91 3.18 -12.01
CA VAL A 491 9.00 4.32 -12.20
C VAL A 491 7.61 3.90 -12.67
N ILE A 492 7.54 2.94 -13.60
CA ILE A 492 6.29 2.53 -14.27
C ILE A 492 5.83 1.10 -13.92
N GLY A 493 6.56 0.38 -13.07
CA GLY A 493 6.30 -1.01 -12.72
C GLY A 493 6.61 -1.98 -13.88
N ASP A 494 6.12 -3.22 -13.78
CA ASP A 494 6.37 -4.27 -14.77
C ASP A 494 6.05 -3.79 -16.21
N ILE A 495 7.05 -3.79 -17.10
CA ILE A 495 6.87 -3.35 -18.50
C ILE A 495 6.00 -4.37 -19.25
N GLN A 496 4.93 -3.88 -19.86
CA GLN A 496 4.01 -4.67 -20.68
C GLN A 496 4.44 -4.67 -22.15
N SER A 497 4.79 -3.49 -22.66
CA SER A 497 5.27 -3.34 -24.03
C SER A 497 5.98 -2.00 -24.24
N ALA A 498 6.86 -1.95 -25.24
CA ALA A 498 7.56 -0.76 -25.67
C ALA A 498 7.45 -0.61 -27.19
N HIS A 499 7.18 0.61 -27.66
CA HIS A 499 6.84 0.89 -29.05
C HIS A 499 7.44 2.20 -29.54
N ASN A 500 7.97 2.17 -30.77
CA ASN A 500 8.33 3.39 -31.48
C ASN A 500 7.06 4.05 -32.04
N ILE A 501 6.87 5.32 -31.71
CA ILE A 501 5.77 6.16 -32.19
C ILE A 501 6.37 7.14 -33.22
N GLY A 502 6.26 6.78 -34.49
CA GLY A 502 6.95 7.52 -35.55
C GLY A 502 8.47 7.31 -35.51
N ALA A 503 9.22 8.32 -35.93
CA ALA A 503 10.69 8.23 -36.05
C ALA A 503 11.43 8.63 -34.76
N ASP A 504 10.83 9.51 -33.95
CA ASP A 504 11.54 10.17 -32.85
C ASP A 504 10.98 9.89 -31.47
N ASP A 505 9.71 9.47 -31.37
CA ASP A 505 9.03 9.31 -30.11
C ASP A 505 8.96 7.82 -29.71
N VAL A 506 9.04 7.54 -28.41
CA VAL A 506 8.97 6.20 -27.83
C VAL A 506 7.89 6.18 -26.74
N LEU A 507 7.06 5.14 -26.77
CA LEU A 507 6.06 4.85 -25.75
C LEU A 507 6.42 3.54 -25.05
N ILE A 508 6.54 3.59 -23.73
CA ILE A 508 6.73 2.43 -22.88
C ILE A 508 5.53 2.33 -21.93
N LEU A 509 4.84 1.20 -21.98
CA LEU A 509 3.66 0.91 -21.18
C LEU A 509 4.05 -0.04 -20.04
N GLY A 510 3.85 0.40 -18.81
CA GLY A 510 4.05 -0.38 -17.60
C GLY A 510 2.74 -0.73 -16.91
N ARG A 511 2.85 -1.52 -15.83
CA ARG A 511 1.72 -1.93 -15.00
C ARG A 511 1.16 -0.78 -14.15
N ASP A 512 2.04 0.02 -13.57
CA ASP A 512 1.71 1.07 -12.60
C ASP A 512 1.94 2.48 -13.18
N GLY A 513 2.48 2.55 -14.41
CA GLY A 513 2.70 3.80 -15.11
C GLY A 513 2.98 3.66 -16.60
N MET A 514 3.18 4.78 -17.28
CA MET A 514 3.67 4.84 -18.67
C MET A 514 4.70 5.94 -18.83
N LEU A 515 5.62 5.75 -19.78
CA LEU A 515 6.60 6.75 -20.20
C LEU A 515 6.39 7.06 -21.68
N PHE A 516 6.19 8.33 -22.00
CA PHE A 516 6.21 8.84 -23.37
C PHE A 516 7.38 9.81 -23.51
N ALA A 517 8.37 9.46 -24.33
CA ALA A 517 9.55 10.28 -24.56
C ALA A 517 9.65 10.70 -26.02
N GLY A 518 9.73 12.00 -26.28
CA GLY A 518 10.01 12.53 -27.60
C GLY A 518 9.48 13.95 -27.84
N PRO A 519 9.97 14.62 -28.91
CA PRO A 519 9.68 16.03 -29.17
C PRO A 519 8.21 16.30 -29.54
N ASN A 520 7.46 15.29 -30.00
CA ASN A 520 6.05 15.46 -30.39
C ASN A 520 5.08 15.10 -29.27
N SER A 521 5.56 14.80 -28.06
CA SER A 521 4.74 14.37 -26.90
C SER A 521 3.48 15.21 -26.68
N ARG A 522 3.59 16.53 -26.78
CA ARG A 522 2.46 17.47 -26.58
C ARG A 522 1.31 17.29 -27.57
N ARG A 523 1.58 16.81 -28.80
CA ARG A 523 0.54 16.59 -29.81
C ARG A 523 -0.36 15.41 -29.49
N HIS A 524 0.17 14.47 -28.70
CA HIS A 524 -0.50 13.21 -28.37
C HIS A 524 -1.22 13.25 -27.02
N GLU A 525 -1.16 14.37 -26.30
CA GLU A 525 -1.81 14.60 -25.00
C GLU A 525 -3.27 14.10 -24.95
N PRO A 526 -4.17 14.36 -25.93
CA PRO A 526 -5.56 13.90 -25.83
C PRO A 526 -5.70 12.39 -25.66
N LEU A 527 -4.89 11.61 -26.41
CA LEU A 527 -4.93 10.16 -26.36
C LEU A 527 -4.32 9.65 -25.05
N LEU A 528 -3.22 10.25 -24.62
CA LEU A 528 -2.55 9.90 -23.37
C LEU A 528 -3.48 10.15 -22.17
N LEU A 529 -4.12 11.31 -22.11
CA LEU A 529 -5.04 11.66 -21.02
C LEU A 529 -6.29 10.79 -20.97
N PHE A 530 -6.85 10.43 -22.12
CA PHE A 530 -7.95 9.48 -22.18
C PHE A 530 -7.52 8.10 -21.68
N TYR A 531 -6.32 7.65 -22.07
CA TYR A 531 -5.77 6.38 -21.63
C TYR A 531 -5.47 6.37 -20.12
N LEU A 532 -4.93 7.45 -19.55
CA LEU A 532 -4.76 7.63 -18.10
C LEU A 532 -6.10 7.49 -17.38
N SER A 533 -7.13 8.17 -17.87
CA SER A 533 -8.49 8.14 -17.31
C SER A 533 -9.06 6.71 -17.25
N LEU A 534 -8.81 5.87 -18.28
CA LEU A 534 -9.19 4.46 -18.26
C LEU A 534 -8.39 3.63 -17.24
N LEU A 535 -7.06 3.84 -17.18
CA LEU A 535 -6.16 3.08 -16.30
C LEU A 535 -6.40 3.34 -14.82
N VAL A 536 -6.67 4.59 -14.42
CA VAL A 536 -6.99 4.90 -13.01
C VAL A 536 -8.26 4.18 -12.55
N ARG A 537 -9.24 4.00 -13.46
CA ARG A 537 -10.45 3.21 -13.19
C ARG A 537 -10.15 1.72 -13.13
N ASP A 538 -9.34 1.18 -14.04
CA ASP A 538 -8.93 -0.23 -13.99
C ASP A 538 -8.21 -0.56 -12.68
N MET A 539 -7.33 0.33 -12.23
CA MET A 539 -6.62 0.21 -10.96
C MET A 539 -7.59 0.27 -9.77
N PHE A 540 -8.55 1.21 -9.78
CA PHE A 540 -9.57 1.30 -8.73
C PHE A 540 -10.47 0.05 -8.68
N ILE A 541 -10.83 -0.54 -9.82
CA ILE A 541 -11.58 -1.81 -9.90
C ILE A 541 -10.83 -2.94 -9.20
N ARG A 542 -9.50 -2.99 -9.30
CA ARG A 542 -8.70 -4.02 -8.59
C ARG A 542 -8.81 -3.86 -7.07
N VAL A 543 -8.72 -2.63 -6.56
CA VAL A 543 -8.92 -2.34 -5.13
C VAL A 543 -10.33 -2.71 -4.70
N PHE A 544 -11.33 -2.33 -5.48
CA PHE A 544 -12.73 -2.65 -5.20
C PHE A 544 -12.97 -4.16 -5.14
N PHE A 545 -12.39 -4.91 -6.07
CA PHE A 545 -12.53 -6.36 -6.10
C PHE A 545 -11.96 -7.01 -4.83
N VAL A 546 -10.80 -6.56 -4.35
CA VAL A 546 -10.24 -7.02 -3.07
C VAL A 546 -11.22 -6.77 -1.92
N ARG A 547 -11.84 -5.59 -1.87
CA ARG A 547 -12.82 -5.24 -0.83
C ARG A 547 -14.05 -6.17 -0.84
N THR A 548 -14.47 -6.67 -2.00
CA THR A 548 -15.59 -7.64 -2.07
C THR A 548 -15.29 -8.96 -1.37
N PHE A 549 -14.04 -9.42 -1.35
CA PHE A 549 -13.66 -10.64 -0.63
C PHE A 549 -13.70 -10.44 0.89
N VAL A 550 -13.26 -9.28 1.37
CA VAL A 550 -13.34 -8.93 2.80
C VAL A 550 -14.81 -8.91 3.27
N LEU A 551 -15.71 -8.36 2.45
CA LEU A 551 -17.14 -8.39 2.73
C LEU A 551 -17.71 -9.82 2.75
N ASP A 552 -17.33 -10.66 1.79
CA ASP A 552 -17.77 -12.07 1.73
C ASP A 552 -17.30 -12.86 2.96
N ASP A 553 -16.07 -12.67 3.42
CA ASP A 553 -15.57 -13.30 4.65
C ASP A 553 -16.32 -12.82 5.90
N LEU A 554 -16.63 -11.52 5.98
CA LEU A 554 -17.47 -10.97 7.06
C LEU A 554 -18.85 -11.64 7.09
N LEU A 555 -19.50 -11.81 5.94
CA LEU A 555 -20.80 -12.48 5.83
C LEU A 555 -20.72 -13.97 6.23
N LYS A 556 -19.66 -14.68 5.83
CA LYS A 556 -19.41 -16.07 6.27
C LYS A 556 -19.21 -16.16 7.78
N THR A 557 -18.48 -15.22 8.36
CA THR A 557 -18.28 -15.15 9.82
C THR A 557 -19.60 -14.94 10.54
N ILE A 558 -20.45 -14.01 10.05
CA ILE A 558 -21.80 -13.80 10.59
C ILE A 558 -22.63 -15.10 10.50
N ARG A 559 -22.60 -15.79 9.36
CA ARG A 559 -23.29 -17.08 9.19
C ARG A 559 -22.85 -18.11 10.21
N ARG A 560 -21.54 -18.25 10.45
CA ARG A 560 -21.00 -19.18 11.45
C ARG A 560 -21.52 -18.86 12.85
N LEU A 561 -21.47 -17.59 13.25
CA LEU A 561 -21.97 -17.14 14.56
C LEU A 561 -23.48 -17.37 14.73
N ILE A 562 -24.26 -17.22 13.65
CA ILE A 562 -25.69 -17.55 13.63
C ILE A 562 -25.92 -19.05 13.84
N MET A 563 -25.11 -19.92 13.22
CA MET A 563 -25.23 -21.37 13.39
C MET A 563 -24.84 -21.82 14.81
N GLU A 564 -23.86 -21.16 15.42
CA GLU A 564 -23.35 -21.47 16.76
C GLU A 564 -24.10 -20.75 17.91
N HIS A 565 -25.23 -20.10 17.62
CA HIS A 565 -25.98 -19.29 18.59
C HIS A 565 -26.49 -20.05 19.83
N GLU A 566 -26.70 -21.38 19.73
CA GLU A 566 -27.15 -22.20 20.88
C GLU A 566 -26.03 -22.42 21.90
N SER A 567 -24.76 -22.28 21.51
CA SER A 567 -23.59 -22.50 22.40
C SER A 567 -23.21 -21.26 23.20
N ASP A 568 -23.40 -20.05 22.65
CA ASP A 568 -23.13 -18.78 23.35
C ASP A 568 -24.24 -17.74 23.04
N PRO A 569 -25.13 -17.43 24.00
CA PRO A 569 -26.17 -16.41 23.85
C PRO A 569 -25.65 -15.00 23.56
N ASN A 570 -24.40 -14.66 23.88
CA ASN A 570 -23.82 -13.35 23.58
C ASN A 570 -23.57 -13.14 22.07
N ASN A 571 -23.61 -14.20 21.27
CA ASN A 571 -23.39 -14.13 19.83
C ASN A 571 -24.47 -13.31 19.11
N ILE A 572 -25.70 -13.24 19.61
CA ILE A 572 -26.79 -12.51 18.93
C ILE A 572 -26.55 -11.01 18.90
N SER A 573 -26.07 -10.43 20.01
CA SER A 573 -25.73 -9.00 20.06
C SER A 573 -24.57 -8.69 19.10
N LYS A 574 -23.54 -9.55 19.07
CA LYS A 574 -22.42 -9.44 18.14
C LYS A 574 -22.88 -9.55 16.68
N VAL A 575 -23.71 -10.54 16.36
CA VAL A 575 -24.30 -10.73 15.03
C VAL A 575 -25.06 -9.49 14.58
N ARG A 576 -25.88 -8.87 15.45
CA ARG A 576 -26.62 -7.64 15.11
C ARG A 576 -25.69 -6.47 14.79
N THR A 577 -24.63 -6.29 15.58
CA THR A 577 -23.64 -5.24 15.34
C THR A 577 -22.90 -5.48 14.02
N MET A 578 -22.48 -6.72 13.75
CA MET A 578 -21.79 -7.08 12.51
C MET A 578 -22.69 -6.97 11.28
N LEU A 579 -23.97 -7.37 11.37
CA LEU A 579 -24.97 -7.18 10.30
C LEU A 579 -25.17 -5.70 9.98
N ASN A 580 -25.24 -4.83 10.99
CA ASN A 580 -25.37 -3.39 10.78
C ASN A 580 -24.12 -2.80 10.10
N SER A 581 -22.93 -3.26 10.47
CA SER A 581 -21.68 -2.86 9.83
C SER A 581 -21.63 -3.32 8.38
N ALA A 582 -21.89 -4.60 8.11
CA ALA A 582 -21.92 -5.17 6.76
C ALA A 582 -22.98 -4.49 5.87
N SER A 583 -24.14 -4.14 6.43
CA SER A 583 -25.18 -3.37 5.74
C SER A 583 -24.67 -2.00 5.28
N ARG A 584 -24.00 -1.27 6.18
CA ARG A 584 -23.38 0.02 5.85
C ARG A 584 -22.35 -0.12 4.74
N ASP A 585 -21.46 -1.10 4.86
CA ASP A 585 -20.41 -1.36 3.87
C ASP A 585 -21.00 -1.66 2.49
N ILE A 586 -22.04 -2.51 2.43
CA ILE A 586 -22.74 -2.82 1.17
C ILE A 586 -23.35 -1.57 0.53
N ILE A 587 -23.98 -0.69 1.32
CA ILE A 587 -24.56 0.56 0.81
C ILE A 587 -23.48 1.45 0.20
N LEU A 588 -22.37 1.66 0.91
CA LEU A 588 -21.27 2.50 0.40
C LEU A 588 -20.63 1.88 -0.85
N LEU A 589 -20.45 0.56 -0.89
CA LEU A 589 -19.94 -0.15 -2.07
C LEU A 589 -20.87 0.00 -3.29
N GLN A 590 -22.19 -0.07 -3.10
CA GLN A 590 -23.16 0.15 -4.17
C GLN A 590 -23.09 1.56 -4.74
N GLU A 591 -22.90 2.55 -3.88
CA GLU A 591 -22.80 3.94 -4.29
C GLU A 591 -21.51 4.20 -5.08
N ILE A 592 -20.36 3.70 -4.60
CA ILE A 592 -19.09 3.80 -5.31
C ILE A 592 -19.18 3.14 -6.70
N LEU A 593 -19.82 1.96 -6.82
CA LEU A 593 -20.03 1.30 -8.11
C LEU A 593 -20.96 2.08 -9.03
N SER A 594 -21.90 2.84 -8.47
CA SER A 594 -22.79 3.70 -9.25
C SER A 594 -21.99 4.85 -9.87
N TYR A 595 -21.20 5.56 -9.07
CA TYR A 595 -20.27 6.59 -9.57
C TYR A 595 -19.29 6.05 -10.61
N LEU A 596 -18.68 4.89 -10.35
CA LEU A 596 -17.75 4.26 -11.28
C LEU A 596 -18.44 3.86 -12.58
N GLY A 597 -19.67 3.33 -12.51
CA GLY A 597 -20.47 2.99 -13.68
C GLY A 597 -20.82 4.23 -14.53
N GLU A 598 -21.35 5.27 -13.90
CA GLU A 598 -21.71 6.54 -14.55
C GLU A 598 -20.51 7.19 -15.24
N SER A 599 -19.33 7.11 -14.60
CA SER A 599 -18.08 7.63 -15.17
C SER A 599 -17.66 6.99 -16.49
N LEU A 600 -18.13 5.77 -16.79
CA LEU A 600 -17.82 5.04 -18.03
C LEU A 600 -18.89 5.23 -19.11
N GLU A 601 -20.11 5.60 -18.72
CA GLU A 601 -21.23 5.84 -19.63
C GLU A 601 -20.96 7.10 -20.48
N GLY A 602 -20.47 8.18 -19.86
CA GLY A 602 -20.14 9.44 -20.52
C GLY A 602 -18.81 9.46 -21.28
N MET A 603 -18.03 8.37 -21.23
CA MET A 603 -16.67 8.34 -21.78
C MET A 603 -16.66 8.03 -23.27
N GLU A 604 -16.46 9.02 -24.12
CA GLU A 604 -16.36 8.83 -25.58
C GLU A 604 -14.91 8.58 -26.01
N VAL A 605 -14.68 7.49 -26.74
CA VAL A 605 -13.33 7.17 -27.22
C VAL A 605 -12.94 8.21 -28.28
N PRO A 606 -11.78 8.89 -28.15
CA PRO A 606 -11.32 9.86 -29.11
C PRO A 606 -11.26 9.26 -30.52
N GLU A 607 -11.45 10.11 -31.53
CA GLU A 607 -11.26 9.68 -32.92
C GLU A 607 -9.78 9.42 -33.20
N ARG A 608 -9.52 8.51 -34.14
CA ARG A 608 -8.15 8.21 -34.57
C ARG A 608 -7.56 9.47 -35.23
N PRO A 609 -6.39 9.95 -34.76
CA PRO A 609 -5.70 11.06 -35.43
C PRO A 609 -5.32 10.72 -36.87
N GLU A 610 -5.30 11.74 -37.74
CA GLU A 610 -4.96 11.58 -39.17
C GLU A 610 -3.46 11.29 -39.38
N ASP A 611 -2.61 11.69 -38.44
CA ASP A 611 -1.16 11.51 -38.52
C ASP A 611 -0.74 10.05 -38.30
N GLU A 612 0.36 9.64 -38.94
CA GLU A 612 0.84 8.26 -38.86
C GLU A 612 1.29 7.87 -37.45
N ALA A 613 1.96 8.80 -36.75
CA ALA A 613 2.39 8.63 -35.36
C ALA A 613 1.19 8.47 -34.42
N GLY A 614 0.23 9.39 -34.47
CA GLY A 614 -1.02 9.35 -33.71
C GLY A 614 -1.90 8.15 -34.05
N GLY A 615 -1.91 7.72 -35.31
CA GLY A 615 -2.58 6.49 -35.74
C GLY A 615 -1.92 5.22 -35.17
N THR A 616 -0.59 5.21 -35.05
CA THR A 616 0.17 4.13 -34.40
C THR A 616 -0.11 4.11 -32.91
N LEU A 617 -0.04 5.28 -32.24
CA LEU A 617 -0.36 5.44 -30.83
C LEU A 617 -1.79 4.97 -30.52
N TYR A 618 -2.77 5.40 -31.31
CA TYR A 618 -4.17 4.99 -31.17
C TYR A 618 -4.34 3.47 -31.22
N LYS A 619 -3.62 2.80 -32.13
CA LYS A 619 -3.64 1.35 -32.29
C LYS A 619 -3.00 0.64 -31.09
N VAL A 620 -1.85 1.14 -30.62
CA VAL A 620 -1.09 0.57 -29.50
C VAL A 620 -1.89 0.69 -28.20
N LEU A 621 -2.44 1.87 -27.89
CA LEU A 621 -3.21 2.09 -26.66
C LEU A 621 -4.51 1.29 -26.61
N ASN A 622 -5.06 0.92 -27.77
CA ASN A 622 -6.23 0.03 -27.90
C ASN A 622 -7.41 0.41 -26.96
N MET A 623 -7.65 1.72 -26.83
CA MET A 623 -8.53 2.30 -25.82
C MET A 623 -9.99 1.83 -25.92
N ALA A 624 -10.45 1.50 -27.14
CA ALA A 624 -11.80 0.98 -27.35
C ALA A 624 -12.02 -0.40 -26.73
N ASN A 625 -11.02 -1.28 -26.80
CA ASN A 625 -11.08 -2.59 -26.15
C ASN A 625 -10.92 -2.45 -24.64
N MET A 626 -9.96 -1.62 -24.19
CA MET A 626 -9.78 -1.37 -22.76
C MET A 626 -11.05 -0.82 -22.11
N ARG A 627 -11.71 0.17 -22.72
CA ARG A 627 -13.01 0.68 -22.23
C ARG A 627 -14.04 -0.44 -22.10
N ARG A 628 -14.15 -1.32 -23.12
CA ARG A 628 -15.07 -2.45 -23.08
C ARG A 628 -14.76 -3.38 -21.91
N ASP A 629 -13.49 -3.71 -21.70
CA ASP A 629 -13.05 -4.61 -20.64
C ASP A 629 -13.33 -4.02 -19.26
N VAL A 630 -13.03 -2.74 -19.05
CA VAL A 630 -13.35 -2.00 -17.82
C VAL A 630 -14.86 -2.01 -17.55
N VAL A 631 -15.70 -1.76 -18.56
CA VAL A 631 -17.17 -1.82 -18.44
C VAL A 631 -17.66 -3.21 -18.06
N VAL A 632 -17.10 -4.27 -18.67
CA VAL A 632 -17.45 -5.66 -18.33
C VAL A 632 -17.08 -5.97 -16.87
N ARG A 633 -15.89 -5.55 -16.41
CA ARG A 633 -15.44 -5.74 -15.02
C ARG A 633 -16.34 -5.01 -14.02
N VAL A 634 -16.74 -3.77 -14.29
CA VAL A 634 -17.69 -3.03 -13.43
C VAL A 634 -19.04 -3.74 -13.35
N ASN A 635 -19.55 -4.23 -14.48
CA ASN A 635 -20.81 -4.98 -14.51
C ASN A 635 -20.72 -6.31 -13.75
N ASP A 636 -19.55 -6.92 -13.68
CA ASP A 636 -19.33 -8.11 -12.86
C ASP A 636 -19.30 -7.78 -11.36
N LEU A 637 -18.59 -6.72 -10.96
CA LEU A 637 -18.58 -6.23 -9.58
C LEU A 637 -20.00 -5.90 -9.06
N LYS A 638 -20.85 -5.31 -9.91
CA LYS A 638 -22.28 -5.08 -9.59
C LYS A 638 -23.01 -6.37 -9.20
N LYS A 639 -22.72 -7.48 -9.87
CA LYS A 639 -23.32 -8.79 -9.54
C LYS A 639 -22.81 -9.31 -8.19
N LEU A 640 -21.52 -9.17 -7.91
CA LEU A 640 -20.93 -9.61 -6.64
C LEU A 640 -21.54 -8.87 -5.45
N VAL A 641 -21.64 -7.54 -5.55
CA VAL A 641 -22.25 -6.72 -4.48
C VAL A 641 -23.76 -7.01 -4.33
N SER A 642 -24.48 -7.23 -5.43
CA SER A 642 -25.88 -7.66 -5.37
C SER A 642 -26.03 -9.04 -4.71
N GLY A 643 -25.11 -9.97 -4.97
CA GLY A 643 -25.07 -11.27 -4.30
C GLY A 643 -24.87 -11.13 -2.78
N ALA A 644 -23.89 -10.31 -2.36
CA ALA A 644 -23.62 -10.03 -0.95
C ALA A 644 -24.82 -9.36 -0.26
N GLN A 645 -25.55 -8.47 -0.94
CA GLN A 645 -26.77 -7.87 -0.42
C GLN A 645 -27.86 -8.90 -0.16
N HIS A 646 -28.08 -9.83 -1.08
CA HIS A 646 -29.06 -10.92 -0.90
C HIS A 646 -28.66 -11.86 0.24
N GLU A 647 -27.36 -12.15 0.38
CA GLU A 647 -26.85 -12.95 1.50
C GLU A 647 -27.09 -12.25 2.84
N LEU A 648 -26.81 -10.94 2.94
CA LEU A 648 -27.11 -10.16 4.14
C LEU A 648 -28.60 -10.20 4.50
N GLN A 649 -29.50 -10.06 3.51
CA GLN A 649 -30.95 -10.17 3.73
C GLN A 649 -31.35 -11.53 4.30
N ASN A 650 -30.74 -12.61 3.79
CA ASN A 650 -30.97 -13.96 4.30
C ASN A 650 -30.47 -14.12 5.74
N LEU A 651 -29.28 -13.62 6.06
CA LEU A 651 -28.71 -13.67 7.41
C LEU A 651 -29.52 -12.83 8.42
N SER A 652 -30.00 -11.67 8.01
CA SER A 652 -30.93 -10.85 8.81
C SER A 652 -32.21 -11.63 9.11
N SER A 653 -32.82 -12.25 8.10
CA SER A 653 -34.05 -13.04 8.27
C SER A 653 -33.84 -14.23 9.21
N MET A 654 -32.71 -14.93 9.10
CA MET A 654 -32.37 -16.03 10.03
C MET A 654 -32.22 -15.53 11.47
N THR A 655 -31.59 -14.38 11.65
CA THR A 655 -31.40 -13.76 12.98
C THR A 655 -32.75 -13.40 13.62
N ASP A 656 -33.71 -12.89 12.83
CA ASP A 656 -35.06 -12.57 13.31
C ASP A 656 -35.86 -13.81 13.73
N VAL A 657 -35.71 -14.92 12.99
CA VAL A 657 -36.30 -16.22 13.36
C VAL A 657 -35.75 -16.73 14.69
N ILE A 658 -34.42 -16.65 14.88
CA ILE A 658 -33.77 -17.05 16.14
C ILE A 658 -34.26 -16.20 17.30
N ASN A 659 -34.33 -14.88 17.13
CA ASN A 659 -34.84 -13.96 18.16
C ASN A 659 -36.29 -14.30 18.54
N THR A 660 -37.13 -14.62 17.56
CA THR A 660 -38.52 -14.99 17.78
C THR A 660 -38.62 -16.31 18.55
N LYS A 661 -37.82 -17.32 18.18
CA LYS A 661 -37.74 -18.61 18.87
C LYS A 661 -37.29 -18.45 20.33
N GLN A 662 -36.27 -17.63 20.60
CA GLN A 662 -35.81 -17.37 21.96
C GLN A 662 -36.87 -16.69 22.82
N LEU A 663 -37.60 -15.71 22.28
CA LEU A 663 -38.73 -15.10 22.97
C LEU A 663 -39.81 -16.13 23.28
N GLU A 664 -40.16 -16.98 22.32
CA GLU A 664 -41.14 -18.05 22.52
C GLU A 664 -40.71 -19.02 23.62
N ASP A 665 -39.43 -19.42 23.66
CA ASP A 665 -38.89 -20.31 24.70
C ASP A 665 -38.91 -19.64 26.08
N VAL A 666 -38.61 -18.34 26.17
CA VAL A 666 -38.75 -17.56 27.41
C VAL A 666 -40.22 -17.52 27.84
N PHE A 667 -41.15 -17.26 26.93
CA PHE A 667 -42.59 -17.26 27.23
C PHE A 667 -43.07 -18.63 27.72
N LYS A 668 -42.67 -19.72 27.06
CA LYS A 668 -42.98 -21.09 27.48
C LYS A 668 -42.41 -21.41 28.85
N SER A 669 -41.18 -20.98 29.15
CA SER A 669 -40.56 -21.13 30.46
C SER A 669 -41.31 -20.34 31.54
N VAL A 670 -41.72 -19.11 31.26
CA VAL A 670 -42.51 -18.29 32.18
C VAL A 670 -43.89 -18.90 32.42
N GLU A 671 -44.55 -19.38 31.37
CA GLU A 671 -45.84 -20.08 31.46
C GLU A 671 -45.73 -21.36 32.28
N ALA A 672 -44.70 -22.19 32.02
CA ALA A 672 -44.43 -23.39 32.78
C ALA A 672 -44.18 -23.08 34.26
N ASN A 673 -43.33 -22.09 34.57
CA ASN A 673 -43.04 -21.67 35.94
C ASN A 673 -44.27 -21.11 36.65
N THR A 674 -45.10 -20.35 35.94
CA THR A 674 -46.35 -19.82 36.49
C THR A 674 -47.34 -20.95 36.76
N LYS A 675 -47.44 -21.93 35.85
CA LYS A 675 -48.25 -23.13 36.07
C LYS A 675 -47.76 -23.93 37.28
N PHE A 676 -46.44 -24.15 37.41
CA PHE A 676 -45.87 -24.79 38.60
C PHE A 676 -46.18 -24.02 39.88
N LEU A 677 -46.12 -22.68 39.86
CA LEU A 677 -46.50 -21.83 41.01
C LEU A 677 -47.99 -21.94 41.34
N VAL A 678 -48.88 -21.96 40.34
CA VAL A 678 -50.32 -22.14 40.53
C VAL A 678 -50.63 -23.53 41.09
N ASP A 679 -50.02 -24.58 40.55
CA ASP A 679 -50.19 -25.95 41.03
C ASP A 679 -49.67 -26.10 42.47
N ALA A 680 -48.52 -25.50 42.79
CA ALA A 680 -47.97 -25.44 44.14
C ALA A 680 -48.88 -24.66 45.10
N SER A 681 -49.43 -23.53 44.66
CA SER A 681 -50.39 -22.74 45.43
C SER A 681 -51.68 -23.53 45.70
N GLY A 682 -52.24 -24.20 44.69
CA GLY A 682 -53.43 -25.04 44.85
C GLY A 682 -53.18 -26.30 45.69
N ALA A 683 -51.97 -26.86 45.66
CA ALA A 683 -51.55 -27.91 46.60
C ALA A 683 -51.46 -27.37 48.04
N ASN A 684 -50.92 -26.16 48.22
CA ASN A 684 -50.83 -25.52 49.52
C ASN A 684 -52.20 -25.15 50.09
N GLU A 685 -53.14 -24.66 49.27
CA GLU A 685 -54.54 -24.43 49.66
C GLU A 685 -55.22 -25.73 50.13
N ARG A 686 -55.05 -26.83 49.37
CA ARG A 686 -55.59 -28.15 49.76
C ARG A 686 -54.99 -28.65 51.07
N SER A 687 -53.69 -28.44 51.28
CA SER A 687 -53.00 -28.78 52.53
C SER A 687 -53.52 -27.95 53.70
N SER A 688 -53.70 -26.64 53.50
CA SER A 688 -54.28 -25.71 54.49
C SER A 688 -55.72 -26.10 54.86
N ALA A 689 -56.55 -26.44 53.89
CA ALA A 689 -57.91 -26.91 54.13
C ALA A 689 -57.93 -28.23 54.91
N SER A 690 -57.03 -29.18 54.58
CA SER A 690 -56.89 -30.43 55.32
C SER A 690 -56.47 -30.20 56.78
N LEU A 691 -55.53 -29.26 57.02
CA LEU A 691 -55.13 -28.84 58.37
C LEU A 691 -56.30 -28.25 59.16
N GLN A 692 -57.15 -27.41 58.54
CA GLN A 692 -58.35 -26.88 59.19
C GLN A 692 -59.33 -27.99 59.58
N VAL A 693 -59.59 -28.95 58.69
CA VAL A 693 -60.45 -30.11 58.99
C VAL A 693 -59.88 -30.92 60.15
N MET A 694 -58.56 -31.15 60.17
CA MET A 694 -57.88 -31.87 61.25
C MET A 694 -57.99 -31.13 62.59
N GLN A 695 -57.84 -29.80 62.59
CA GLN A 695 -58.04 -28.96 63.79
C GLN A 695 -59.47 -29.08 64.33
N VAL A 696 -60.48 -29.02 63.47
CA VAL A 696 -61.89 -29.21 63.87
C VAL A 696 -62.12 -30.61 64.45
N MET A 697 -61.55 -31.64 63.83
CA MET A 697 -61.68 -33.03 64.28
C MET A 697 -61.01 -33.24 65.65
N LEU A 698 -59.79 -32.71 65.84
CA LEU A 698 -59.08 -32.75 67.12
C LEU A 698 -59.80 -31.97 68.21
N ALA A 699 -60.33 -30.77 67.90
CA ALA A 699 -61.16 -30.01 68.83
C ALA A 699 -62.44 -30.76 69.20
N GLY A 700 -63.06 -31.45 68.24
CA GLY A 700 -64.21 -32.32 68.46
C GLY A 700 -63.90 -33.52 69.35
N MET A 701 -62.82 -34.25 69.07
CA MET A 701 -62.32 -35.36 69.89
C MET A 701 -61.97 -34.91 71.31
N PHE A 702 -61.27 -33.78 71.45
CA PHE A 702 -60.93 -33.21 72.75
C PHE A 702 -62.18 -32.79 73.54
N SER A 703 -63.18 -32.21 72.86
CA SER A 703 -64.47 -31.89 73.48
C SER A 703 -65.19 -33.17 73.93
N PHE A 704 -65.17 -34.23 73.13
CA PHE A 704 -65.74 -35.53 73.48
C PHE A 704 -65.00 -36.19 74.65
N ASP A 705 -63.66 -36.15 74.69
CA ASP A 705 -62.86 -36.66 75.81
C ASP A 705 -63.15 -35.88 77.11
N ILE A 706 -63.34 -34.57 77.03
CA ILE A 706 -63.77 -33.76 78.18
C ILE A 706 -65.16 -34.19 78.63
N ILE A 707 -66.10 -34.39 77.71
CA ILE A 707 -67.46 -34.85 78.03
C ILE A 707 -67.43 -36.26 78.63
N ASP A 708 -66.64 -37.19 78.09
CA ASP A 708 -66.50 -38.56 78.58
C ASP A 708 -65.88 -38.58 79.99
N ARG A 709 -64.87 -37.74 80.26
CA ARG A 709 -64.28 -37.58 81.60
C ARG A 709 -65.22 -36.93 82.62
N ILE A 710 -66.04 -35.96 82.21
CA ILE A 710 -67.00 -35.29 83.09
C ILE A 710 -68.22 -36.17 83.35
N SER A 711 -68.63 -36.99 82.36
CA SER A 711 -69.78 -37.90 82.48
C SER A 711 -69.47 -39.23 83.18
N GLY A 712 -68.21 -39.49 83.53
CA GLY A 712 -67.83 -40.57 84.45
C GLY A 712 -67.63 -41.95 83.81
N GLY A 713 -67.41 -42.02 82.48
CA GLY A 713 -67.09 -43.26 81.77
C GLY A 713 -68.28 -44.20 81.60
N THR A 714 -68.48 -44.66 80.37
CA THR A 714 -69.56 -45.52 79.84
C THR A 714 -70.87 -44.78 79.50
N LEU A 715 -71.07 -44.53 78.21
CA LEU A 715 -72.38 -44.29 77.60
C LEU A 715 -73.26 -45.57 77.64
N GLY A 716 -73.53 -46.07 78.85
CA GLY A 716 -74.67 -46.93 79.16
C GLY A 716 -74.84 -48.25 78.41
N LEU A 717 -73.81 -48.81 77.78
CA LEU A 717 -73.87 -50.14 77.17
C LEU A 717 -73.23 -51.17 78.10
N SER A 718 -74.06 -52.04 78.68
CA SER A 718 -73.59 -53.21 79.42
C SER A 718 -72.87 -54.19 78.50
N THR A 719 -71.76 -54.74 78.97
CA THR A 719 -71.05 -55.85 78.33
C THR A 719 -71.98 -57.07 78.21
N PRO A 720 -72.14 -57.69 77.02
CA PRO A 720 -73.06 -58.81 76.83
C PRO A 720 -72.67 -60.04 77.68
N TRP A 721 -73.70 -60.71 78.21
CA TRP A 721 -73.66 -61.84 79.15
C TRP A 721 -72.97 -63.13 78.68
N TRP A 722 -72.43 -63.18 77.46
CA TRP A 722 -71.71 -64.35 76.91
C TRP A 722 -70.18 -64.23 76.99
N VAL A 723 -69.64 -63.14 77.55
CA VAL A 723 -68.19 -62.89 77.65
C VAL A 723 -67.58 -63.41 78.97
N GLU A 724 -68.40 -63.77 79.97
CA GLU A 724 -67.89 -64.40 81.20
C GLU A 724 -67.78 -65.92 81.04
N GLY A 725 -66.60 -66.38 80.60
CA GLY A 725 -66.20 -67.79 80.71
C GLY A 725 -65.77 -68.15 82.14
N PRO A 726 -66.00 -69.39 82.62
CA PRO A 726 -65.81 -69.77 84.02
C PRO A 726 -64.33 -69.88 84.42
N PRO A 727 -64.02 -69.81 85.73
CA PRO A 727 -62.65 -69.68 86.22
C PRO A 727 -61.87 -70.99 86.07
N GLY A 728 -60.72 -70.89 85.40
CA GLY A 728 -59.68 -71.91 85.32
C GLY A 728 -58.32 -71.23 85.19
#